data_AF-A0A8J6WBE7-F1
#
_entry.id   AF-A0A8J6WBE7-F1
#
_cell.length_a   1.000
_cell.length_b   1.000
_cell.length_c   1.000
_cell.angle_alpha   90.00
_cell.angle_beta   90.00
_cell.angle_gamma   90.00
#
_symmetry.space_group_name_H-M   'P 1'
#
loop_
_entity.id
_entity.type
_entity.pdbx_description
1 polymer ?
#
loop_
_entity_poly.entity_id
_entity_poly.type
_entity_poly.pdbx_seq_one_letter_code
_entity_poly.pdbx_strand_id
1 'polypeptide(L)'
;MRRSAMWFWLIAATALVAVQRPGLSAEVQHSLPVEAEVTVAQQDRKAEADALLQQGIQQHGQSQFRDALQSWEAALVIYQAIEDQQGQAKVLGNLGNAYISLSDYRRAITYYEQALLIFQAIENRQGQANALNNLGIAYKSLSDYRRAIAYYEQALPIFQAIEDRQGQANVLMGLGVAYRSSSDYQKAIAYYERALPLYQAIENRQGQARTLMNWGNAYWSLSDHQGAIAYYEQALPLYQAIDDRSGQSNLLRNFGALLAAQKQPELAIAFYKASVNLRESIRADLQELPEDLQASYTESISGSYRELVRLLLEQDRVLEAQRVLELLRVQEIDEYLRALRGNAQTAQGLDLWDAEQQLLSIYMEMVEAGQGFDAFLNRLEVQKFTQQLQRNARGQNLNPETLARLQTNLQQLNNAALLYPLILEDRLELVLVTPDGLERRTVPVDRVQLNQLIATFRTDITGRRPEVEQSAQQLYDLLIRPLEPYLTDTQTILYAADGQLRYIPLAALHDGEQWLVQRFGVNLITAASLTDWGRSQTTDLSVLAGAFSEGYYEVNVGDELITYNGLQYAGLEVERIATDIPTTKAYFNQDFSRAAVEPELAEHSIVHFATHAEFVTGAPHESFIFLATAIALPCPTSPSGRYRG
;
A
#
# COMPACT_ATOMS: atom_id res chain seq x y z
N MET A 1 12.57 27.54 35.02
CA MET A 1 13.15 28.90 35.05
C MET A 1 14.08 29.03 33.85
N ARG A 2 13.90 30.07 33.03
CA ARG A 2 14.68 30.47 31.81
C ARG A 2 14.55 29.53 30.60
N ARG A 3 13.82 29.90 29.53
CA ARG A 3 13.89 31.01 28.55
C ARG A 3 14.76 30.66 27.33
N SER A 4 14.02 30.54 26.22
CA SER A 4 14.37 30.41 24.81
C SER A 4 15.24 31.57 24.30
N ALA A 5 16.09 31.28 23.31
CA ALA A 5 16.79 32.28 22.50
C ALA A 5 16.36 32.13 21.03
N MET A 6 15.65 33.16 20.53
CA MET A 6 15.34 33.36 19.12
C MET A 6 16.27 34.47 18.60
N TRP A 7 16.93 34.22 17.47
CA TRP A 7 17.75 35.18 16.75
C TRP A 7 16.88 35.97 15.76
N PHE A 8 16.94 37.30 15.81
CA PHE A 8 16.37 38.23 14.84
C PHE A 8 17.42 38.62 13.79
N TRP A 9 17.04 38.67 12.52
CA TRP A 9 17.80 39.32 11.44
C TRP A 9 17.31 40.76 11.23
N LEU A 10 18.26 41.70 11.16
CA LEU A 10 18.10 43.11 10.77
C LEU A 10 18.00 43.22 9.24
N ILE A 11 17.13 44.11 8.74
CA ILE A 11 17.24 44.69 7.39
C ILE A 11 17.47 46.19 7.53
N ALA A 12 18.48 46.67 6.80
CA ALA A 12 19.00 48.03 6.80
C ALA A 12 18.09 49.01 6.02
N ALA A 13 17.93 50.22 6.55
CA ALA A 13 17.32 51.35 5.86
C ALA A 13 18.41 52.21 5.20
N THR A 14 18.27 52.47 3.89
CA THR A 14 19.06 53.43 3.13
C THR A 14 18.54 54.84 3.30
N ALA A 15 19.44 55.77 3.62
CA ALA A 15 19.15 57.20 3.74
C ALA A 15 19.20 57.89 2.37
N LEU A 16 18.19 58.71 2.06
CA LEU A 16 18.24 59.68 0.97
C LEU A 16 18.42 61.10 1.53
N VAL A 17 19.44 61.79 1.04
CA VAL A 17 19.81 63.16 1.38
C VAL A 17 18.87 64.15 0.67
N ALA A 18 18.30 65.11 1.42
CA ALA A 18 17.57 66.25 0.85
C ALA A 18 18.36 67.55 1.08
N VAL A 19 18.69 68.23 -0.03
CA VAL A 19 19.31 69.56 -0.08
C VAL A 19 18.22 70.64 0.05
N GLN A 20 18.44 71.63 0.91
CA GLN A 20 17.55 72.79 1.10
C GLN A 20 17.66 73.81 -0.05
N ARG A 21 16.50 74.33 -0.49
CA ARG A 21 16.32 75.70 -0.99
C ARG A 21 14.98 76.27 -0.48
N PRO A 22 14.88 77.57 -0.16
CA PRO A 22 13.63 78.18 0.29
C PRO A 22 12.88 78.86 -0.87
N GLY A 23 11.55 78.83 -0.84
CA GLY A 23 10.74 79.77 -1.62
C GLY A 23 9.36 79.27 -2.07
N LEU A 24 8.34 79.65 -1.30
CA LEU A 24 6.99 80.11 -1.70
C LEU A 24 5.89 79.12 -2.15
N SER A 25 4.70 79.49 -1.65
CA SER A 25 3.32 79.13 -1.98
C SER A 25 2.76 77.76 -1.56
N ALA A 26 1.69 77.87 -0.77
CA ALA A 26 0.84 76.80 -0.28
C ALA A 26 0.10 76.08 -1.43
N GLU A 27 0.09 74.76 -1.37
CA GLU A 27 -0.96 73.94 -1.98
C GLU A 27 -1.17 72.66 -1.15
N VAL A 28 -2.43 72.32 -1.01
CA VAL A 28 -3.03 71.44 -0.02
C VAL A 28 -2.50 70.00 -0.11
N GLN A 29 -1.83 69.51 0.94
CA GLN A 29 -1.64 68.07 1.15
C GLN A 29 -2.96 67.48 1.66
N HIS A 30 -3.70 66.80 0.79
CA HIS A 30 -4.59 65.73 1.23
C HIS A 30 -3.72 64.54 1.62
N SER A 31 -3.43 64.39 2.92
CA SER A 31 -2.96 63.13 3.47
C SER A 31 -4.07 62.10 3.28
N LEU A 32 -3.92 61.20 2.31
CA LEU A 32 -4.65 59.93 2.33
C LEU A 32 -4.28 59.21 3.64
N PRO A 33 -5.25 58.65 4.39
CA PRO A 33 -4.97 58.15 5.72
C PRO A 33 -4.10 56.89 5.61
N VAL A 34 -3.00 56.84 6.36
CA VAL A 34 -2.11 55.68 6.52
C VAL A 34 -2.89 54.40 6.90
N GLU A 35 -4.03 54.55 7.59
CA GLU A 35 -4.96 53.45 7.88
C GLU A 35 -5.56 52.81 6.62
N ALA A 36 -5.84 53.59 5.56
CA ALA A 36 -6.32 53.06 4.28
C ALA A 36 -5.24 52.26 3.53
N GLU A 37 -3.98 52.69 3.57
CA GLU A 37 -2.85 51.93 2.98
C GLU A 37 -2.55 50.64 3.76
N VAL A 38 -2.59 50.68 5.09
CA VAL A 38 -2.37 49.50 5.94
C VAL A 38 -3.51 48.48 5.76
N THR A 39 -4.76 48.94 5.67
CA THR A 39 -5.91 48.04 5.44
C THR A 39 -5.90 47.43 4.04
N VAL A 40 -5.52 48.18 3.00
CA VAL A 40 -5.34 47.64 1.65
C VAL A 40 -4.21 46.62 1.61
N ALA A 41 -3.06 46.89 2.23
CA ALA A 41 -1.94 45.95 2.29
C ALA A 41 -2.27 44.66 3.09
N GLN A 42 -3.07 44.76 4.15
CA GLN A 42 -3.58 43.60 4.88
C GLN A 42 -4.60 42.79 4.05
N GLN A 43 -5.47 43.47 3.29
CA GLN A 43 -6.42 42.82 2.38
C GLN A 43 -5.71 42.09 1.22
N ASP A 44 -4.67 42.70 0.65
CA ASP A 44 -3.87 42.10 -0.42
C ASP A 44 -3.15 40.83 0.08
N ARG A 45 -2.55 40.87 1.27
CA ARG A 45 -1.93 39.69 1.90
C ARG A 45 -2.94 38.60 2.25
N LYS A 46 -4.14 38.99 2.70
CA LYS A 46 -5.21 38.03 2.96
C LYS A 46 -5.66 37.34 1.67
N ALA A 47 -5.81 38.08 0.58
CA ALA A 47 -6.18 37.52 -0.72
C ALA A 47 -5.10 36.55 -1.23
N GLU A 48 -3.82 36.85 -1.03
CA GLU A 48 -2.71 35.94 -1.33
C GLU A 48 -2.80 34.65 -0.50
N ALA A 49 -3.04 34.75 0.81
CA ALA A 49 -3.21 33.59 1.68
C ALA A 49 -4.44 32.73 1.31
N ASP A 50 -5.55 33.38 0.96
CA ASP A 50 -6.77 32.72 0.48
C ASP A 50 -6.51 31.98 -0.84
N ALA A 51 -5.75 32.57 -1.76
CA ALA A 51 -5.36 31.94 -3.01
C ALA A 51 -4.50 30.69 -2.79
N LEU A 52 -3.49 30.77 -1.92
CA LEU A 52 -2.65 29.62 -1.55
C LEU A 52 -3.45 28.53 -0.83
N LEU A 53 -4.39 28.90 0.04
CA LEU A 53 -5.31 27.96 0.67
C LEU A 53 -6.12 27.18 -0.38
N GLN A 54 -6.71 27.87 -1.37
CA GLN A 54 -7.47 27.23 -2.45
C GLN A 54 -6.58 26.38 -3.37
N GLN A 55 -5.37 26.85 -3.68
CA GLN A 55 -4.39 26.08 -4.44
C GLN A 55 -4.08 24.76 -3.74
N GLY A 56 -3.81 24.77 -2.43
CA GLY A 56 -3.57 23.55 -1.69
C GLY A 56 -4.78 22.62 -1.64
N ILE A 57 -6.01 23.15 -1.58
CA ILE A 57 -7.25 22.34 -1.68
C ILE A 57 -7.34 21.66 -3.05
N GLN A 58 -7.03 22.38 -4.12
CA GLN A 58 -7.02 21.83 -5.47
C GLN A 58 -5.95 20.75 -5.64
N GLN A 59 -4.73 21.01 -5.18
CA GLN A 59 -3.62 20.06 -5.20
C GLN A 59 -3.95 18.79 -4.40
N HIS A 60 -4.51 18.94 -3.19
CA HIS A 60 -4.97 17.82 -2.37
C HIS A 60 -6.04 16.99 -3.09
N GLY A 61 -7.02 17.64 -3.73
CA GLY A 61 -8.04 16.97 -4.55
C GLY A 61 -7.48 16.25 -5.78
N GLN A 62 -6.29 16.65 -6.25
CA GLN A 62 -5.53 15.97 -7.31
C GLN A 62 -4.53 14.95 -6.77
N SER A 63 -4.59 14.63 -5.47
CA SER A 63 -3.64 13.76 -4.76
C SER A 63 -2.18 14.25 -4.75
N GLN A 64 -1.95 15.53 -5.05
CA GLN A 64 -0.64 16.20 -4.96
C GLN A 64 -0.37 16.65 -3.52
N PHE A 65 -0.33 15.71 -2.58
CA PHE A 65 -0.32 16.03 -1.15
C PHE A 65 0.90 16.84 -0.71
N ARG A 66 2.08 16.59 -1.29
CA ARG A 66 3.30 17.35 -0.98
C ARG A 66 3.23 18.81 -1.46
N ASP A 67 2.67 19.03 -2.65
CA ASP A 67 2.50 20.39 -3.16
C ASP A 67 1.43 21.13 -2.34
N ALA A 68 0.36 20.42 -1.96
CA ALA A 68 -0.67 20.94 -1.06
C ALA A 68 -0.10 21.37 0.30
N LEU A 69 0.78 20.55 0.88
CA LEU A 69 1.50 20.90 2.11
C LEU A 69 2.29 22.21 1.95
N GLN A 70 3.05 22.36 0.86
CA GLN A 70 3.82 23.59 0.60
C GLN A 70 2.93 24.82 0.48
N SER A 71 1.85 24.73 -0.30
CA SER A 71 0.90 25.84 -0.47
C SER A 71 0.22 26.20 0.85
N TRP A 72 -0.16 25.22 1.65
CA TRP A 72 -0.77 25.46 2.96
C TRP A 72 0.21 25.97 4.02
N GLU A 73 1.45 25.51 4.05
CA GLU A 73 2.49 26.07 4.93
C GLU A 73 2.77 27.54 4.61
N ALA A 74 2.84 27.90 3.31
CA ALA A 74 2.98 29.28 2.88
C ALA A 74 1.77 30.13 3.30
N ALA A 75 0.54 29.63 3.10
CA ALA A 75 -0.68 30.30 3.54
C ALA A 75 -0.70 30.52 5.06
N LEU A 76 -0.26 29.53 5.84
CA LEU A 76 -0.23 29.59 7.31
C LEU A 76 0.65 30.75 7.79
N VAL A 77 1.84 30.91 7.22
CA VAL A 77 2.77 32.00 7.56
C VAL A 77 2.12 33.36 7.32
N ILE A 78 1.41 33.53 6.20
CA ILE A 78 0.74 34.80 5.89
C ILE A 78 -0.42 35.04 6.86
N TYR A 79 -1.28 34.05 7.11
CA TYR A 79 -2.38 34.19 8.08
C TYR A 79 -1.89 34.47 9.51
N GLN A 80 -0.73 33.94 9.90
CA GLN A 80 -0.07 34.30 11.17
C GLN A 80 0.39 35.76 11.17
N ALA A 81 1.01 36.23 10.09
CA ALA A 81 1.51 37.60 9.97
C ALA A 81 0.40 38.67 9.97
N ILE A 82 -0.80 38.33 9.49
CA ILE A 82 -1.97 39.22 9.51
C ILE A 82 -2.93 38.92 10.67
N GLU A 83 -2.56 38.03 11.59
CA GLU A 83 -3.35 37.64 12.77
C GLU A 83 -4.77 37.11 12.45
N ASP A 84 -4.99 36.54 11.26
CA ASP A 84 -6.28 35.93 10.88
C ASP A 84 -6.41 34.51 11.47
N GLN A 85 -6.98 34.44 12.66
CA GLN A 85 -7.17 33.20 13.40
C GLN A 85 -8.05 32.18 12.65
N GLN A 86 -9.07 32.64 11.93
CA GLN A 86 -9.97 31.76 11.16
C GLN A 86 -9.23 31.11 9.98
N GLY A 87 -8.39 31.88 9.27
CA GLY A 87 -7.52 31.38 8.20
C GLY A 87 -6.50 30.37 8.72
N GLN A 88 -5.81 30.69 9.82
CA GLN A 88 -4.85 29.80 10.48
C GLN A 88 -5.49 28.45 10.83
N ALA A 89 -6.64 28.44 11.51
CA ALA A 89 -7.31 27.21 11.93
C ALA A 89 -7.74 26.33 10.75
N LYS A 90 -8.25 26.92 9.66
CA LYS A 90 -8.61 26.20 8.43
C LYS A 90 -7.39 25.54 7.79
N VAL A 91 -6.29 26.28 7.66
CA VAL A 91 -5.04 25.77 7.09
C VAL A 91 -4.48 24.64 7.94
N LEU A 92 -4.44 24.78 9.26
CA LEU A 92 -4.00 23.72 10.17
C LEU A 92 -4.87 22.47 10.03
N GLY A 93 -6.20 22.62 9.94
CA GLY A 93 -7.10 21.50 9.67
C GLY A 93 -6.80 20.80 8.34
N ASN A 94 -6.48 21.56 7.30
CA ASN A 94 -6.12 21.02 5.99
C ASN A 94 -4.74 20.33 5.99
N LEU A 95 -3.74 20.89 6.65
CA LEU A 95 -2.45 20.24 6.89
C LEU A 95 -2.65 18.90 7.61
N GLY A 96 -3.53 18.87 8.62
CA GLY A 96 -3.93 17.63 9.28
C GLY A 96 -4.50 16.60 8.30
N ASN A 97 -5.40 17.02 7.39
CA ASN A 97 -5.97 16.15 6.36
C ASN A 97 -4.92 15.61 5.38
N ALA A 98 -3.95 16.44 4.95
CA ALA A 98 -2.84 15.97 4.12
C ALA A 98 -1.99 14.91 4.84
N TYR A 99 -1.71 15.10 6.14
CA TYR A 99 -0.99 14.09 6.91
C TYR A 99 -1.79 12.81 7.16
N ILE A 100 -3.13 12.89 7.26
CA ILE A 100 -3.98 11.69 7.21
C ILE A 100 -3.79 10.95 5.88
N SER A 101 -3.84 11.65 4.75
CA SER A 101 -3.63 11.07 3.41
C SER A 101 -2.24 10.42 3.30
N LEU A 102 -1.21 11.05 3.87
CA LEU A 102 0.16 10.54 3.92
C LEU A 102 0.38 9.44 4.99
N SER A 103 -0.68 9.02 5.69
CA SER A 103 -0.62 8.05 6.80
C SER A 103 0.24 8.44 8.00
N ASP A 104 0.65 9.71 8.12
CA ASP A 104 1.32 10.25 9.31
C ASP A 104 0.27 10.78 10.30
N TYR A 105 -0.39 9.85 10.98
CA TYR A 105 -1.48 10.17 11.90
C TYR A 105 -1.01 10.99 13.11
N ARG A 106 0.27 10.91 13.51
CA ARG A 106 0.80 11.66 14.66
C ARG A 106 0.94 13.14 14.34
N ARG A 107 1.48 13.49 13.16
CA ARG A 107 1.49 14.88 12.69
C ARG A 107 0.09 15.40 12.48
N ALA A 108 -0.80 14.59 11.89
CA ALA A 108 -2.20 14.98 11.70
C ALA A 108 -2.87 15.39 13.02
N ILE A 109 -2.71 14.59 14.09
CA ILE A 109 -3.23 14.91 15.42
C ILE A 109 -2.72 16.26 15.91
N THR A 110 -1.42 16.51 15.77
CA THR A 110 -0.79 17.76 16.23
C THR A 110 -1.43 18.98 15.56
N TYR A 111 -1.67 18.91 14.25
CA TYR A 111 -2.31 19.99 13.50
C TYR A 111 -3.79 20.15 13.85
N TYR A 112 -4.54 19.06 14.02
CA TYR A 112 -5.94 19.14 14.42
C TYR A 112 -6.12 19.67 15.84
N GLU A 113 -5.23 19.36 16.78
CA GLU A 113 -5.25 19.92 18.14
C GLU A 113 -5.01 21.43 18.12
N GLN A 114 -4.05 21.91 17.30
CA GLN A 114 -3.83 23.35 17.12
C GLN A 114 -5.05 24.04 16.49
N ALA A 115 -5.63 23.46 15.44
CA ALA A 115 -6.84 23.98 14.82
C ALA A 115 -8.02 24.05 15.81
N LEU A 116 -8.20 23.00 16.62
CA LEU A 116 -9.25 22.93 17.64
C LEU A 116 -9.12 24.05 18.67
N LEU A 117 -7.91 24.31 19.18
CA LEU A 117 -7.66 25.38 20.14
C LEU A 117 -8.03 26.75 19.58
N ILE A 118 -7.69 27.02 18.31
CA ILE A 118 -8.04 28.29 17.66
C ILE A 118 -9.55 28.37 17.43
N PHE A 119 -10.19 27.31 16.90
CA PHE A 119 -11.64 27.30 16.71
C PHE A 119 -12.42 27.44 18.03
N GLN A 120 -11.87 26.96 19.15
CA GLN A 120 -12.40 27.22 20.50
C GLN A 120 -12.27 28.70 20.88
N ALA A 121 -11.09 29.29 20.68
CA ALA A 121 -10.83 30.70 21.03
C ALA A 121 -11.72 31.69 20.25
N ILE A 122 -12.02 31.41 18.98
CA ILE A 122 -12.90 32.25 18.14
C ILE A 122 -14.36 31.80 18.14
N GLU A 123 -14.73 30.85 19.01
CA GLU A 123 -16.08 30.31 19.17
C GLU A 123 -16.72 29.73 17.90
N ASN A 124 -15.90 29.29 16.94
CA ASN A 124 -16.38 28.66 15.70
C ASN A 124 -16.82 27.20 15.96
N ARG A 125 -18.11 27.01 16.24
CA ARG A 125 -18.69 25.69 16.54
C ARG A 125 -18.51 24.65 15.43
N GLN A 126 -18.69 25.03 14.17
CA GLN A 126 -18.49 24.11 13.05
C GLN A 126 -17.04 23.63 12.96
N GLY A 127 -16.07 24.56 13.09
CA GLY A 127 -14.65 24.25 13.08
C GLY A 127 -14.23 23.35 14.25
N GLN A 128 -14.77 23.62 15.45
CA GLN A 128 -14.56 22.76 16.63
C GLN A 128 -15.05 21.34 16.39
N ALA A 129 -16.28 21.17 15.89
CA ALA A 129 -16.86 19.86 15.62
C ALA A 129 -16.08 19.09 14.55
N ASN A 130 -15.68 19.76 13.47
CA ASN A 130 -14.87 19.17 12.41
C ASN A 130 -13.49 18.71 12.93
N ALA A 131 -12.80 19.55 13.71
CA ALA A 131 -11.50 19.20 14.28
C ALA A 131 -11.59 18.01 15.26
N LEU A 132 -12.61 17.97 16.11
CA LEU A 132 -12.88 16.85 17.01
C LEU A 132 -13.18 15.55 16.23
N ASN A 133 -14.02 15.62 15.20
CA ASN A 133 -14.29 14.47 14.34
C ASN A 133 -13.00 13.95 13.66
N ASN A 134 -12.15 14.85 13.17
CA ASN A 134 -10.90 14.49 12.52
C ASN A 134 -9.87 13.90 13.50
N LEU A 135 -9.80 14.40 14.75
CA LEU A 135 -9.04 13.76 15.82
C LEU A 135 -9.55 12.34 16.08
N GLY A 136 -10.87 12.16 16.11
CA GLY A 136 -11.49 10.84 16.20
C GLY A 136 -11.02 9.88 15.09
N ILE A 137 -11.00 10.36 13.84
CA ILE A 137 -10.50 9.60 12.69
C ILE A 137 -9.02 9.25 12.86
N ALA A 138 -8.18 10.20 13.24
CA ALA A 138 -6.74 10.02 13.38
C ALA A 138 -6.38 8.99 14.47
N TYR A 139 -7.01 9.10 15.65
CA TYR A 139 -6.81 8.13 16.73
C TYR A 139 -7.34 6.73 16.38
N LYS A 140 -8.45 6.64 15.64
CA LYS A 140 -8.95 5.36 15.13
C LYS A 140 -7.95 4.72 14.15
N SER A 141 -7.31 5.51 13.29
CA SER A 141 -6.27 5.00 12.38
C SER A 141 -4.99 4.55 13.12
N LEU A 142 -4.72 5.09 14.31
CA LEU A 142 -3.69 4.57 15.24
C LEU A 142 -4.17 3.37 16.08
N SER A 143 -5.38 2.86 15.84
CA SER A 143 -6.03 1.82 16.65
C SER A 143 -6.24 2.20 18.14
N ASP A 144 -6.14 3.48 18.51
CA ASP A 144 -6.53 3.99 19.83
C ASP A 144 -8.03 4.32 19.82
N TYR A 145 -8.85 3.27 19.84
CA TYR A 145 -10.31 3.39 19.75
C TYR A 145 -10.91 4.13 20.95
N ARG A 146 -10.27 4.07 22.12
CA ARG A 146 -10.73 4.76 23.33
C ARG A 146 -10.69 6.27 23.14
N ARG A 147 -9.56 6.82 22.64
CA ARG A 147 -9.46 8.26 22.35
C ARG A 147 -10.35 8.64 21.18
N ALA A 148 -10.42 7.80 20.15
CA ALA A 148 -11.30 8.05 19.01
C ALA A 148 -12.76 8.26 19.45
N ILE A 149 -13.29 7.34 20.27
CA ILE A 149 -14.64 7.43 20.83
C ILE A 149 -14.82 8.72 21.65
N ALA A 150 -13.87 9.06 22.53
CA ALA A 150 -13.94 10.28 23.33
C ALA A 150 -14.01 11.57 22.49
N TYR A 151 -13.30 11.65 21.37
CA TYR A 151 -13.39 12.81 20.47
C TYR A 151 -14.69 12.84 19.67
N TYR A 152 -15.15 11.69 19.19
CA TYR A 152 -16.45 11.60 18.51
C TYR A 152 -17.63 11.96 19.44
N GLU A 153 -17.61 11.50 20.70
CA GLU A 153 -18.62 11.84 21.71
C GLU A 153 -18.64 13.35 22.04
N GLN A 154 -17.49 14.04 21.92
CA GLN A 154 -17.42 15.50 22.04
C GLN A 154 -17.96 16.21 20.79
N ALA A 155 -17.70 15.68 19.59
CA ALA A 155 -18.14 16.29 18.33
C ALA A 155 -19.66 16.21 18.11
N LEU A 156 -20.28 15.07 18.45
CA LEU A 156 -21.69 14.81 18.21
C LEU A 156 -22.65 15.89 18.75
N PRO A 157 -22.59 16.30 20.04
CA PRO A 157 -23.49 17.33 20.55
C PRO A 157 -23.29 18.70 19.88
N ILE A 158 -22.09 19.00 19.37
CA ILE A 158 -21.84 20.26 18.64
C ILE A 158 -22.52 20.21 17.27
N PHE A 159 -22.36 19.12 16.51
CA PHE A 159 -23.06 18.95 15.24
C PHE A 159 -24.59 18.91 15.41
N GLN A 160 -25.09 18.38 16.52
CA GLN A 160 -26.52 18.47 16.87
C GLN A 160 -26.97 19.90 17.13
N ALA A 161 -26.19 20.67 17.91
CA ALA A 161 -26.53 22.05 18.26
C ALA A 161 -26.54 23.00 17.05
N ILE A 162 -25.69 22.75 16.05
CA ILE A 162 -25.65 23.54 14.80
C ILE A 162 -26.49 22.92 13.67
N GLU A 163 -27.26 21.87 13.97
CA GLU A 163 -28.14 21.16 13.03
C GLU A 163 -27.46 20.60 11.77
N ASP A 164 -26.15 20.34 11.82
CA ASP A 164 -25.40 19.74 10.72
C ASP A 164 -25.63 18.22 10.68
N ARG A 165 -26.62 17.82 9.86
CA ARG A 165 -27.00 16.41 9.69
C ARG A 165 -25.88 15.54 9.10
N GLN A 166 -25.07 16.10 8.19
CA GLN A 166 -23.96 15.37 7.57
C GLN A 166 -22.86 15.11 8.60
N GLY A 167 -22.50 16.12 9.41
CA GLY A 167 -21.56 15.99 10.53
C GLY A 167 -22.04 15.00 11.59
N GLN A 168 -23.33 15.06 11.97
CA GLN A 168 -23.94 14.08 12.88
C GLN A 168 -23.82 12.65 12.35
N ALA A 169 -24.20 12.42 11.08
CA ALA A 169 -24.13 11.10 10.46
C ALA A 169 -22.69 10.56 10.41
N ASN A 170 -21.74 11.41 10.03
CA ASN A 170 -20.31 11.06 9.97
C ASN A 170 -19.74 10.66 11.33
N VAL A 171 -20.07 11.40 12.39
CA VAL A 171 -19.62 11.08 13.75
C VAL A 171 -20.26 9.81 14.28
N LEU A 172 -21.56 9.59 14.04
CA LEU A 172 -22.25 8.34 14.43
C LEU A 172 -21.66 7.13 13.70
N MET A 173 -21.37 7.26 12.40
CA MET A 173 -20.66 6.25 11.62
C MET A 173 -19.26 5.99 12.21
N GLY A 174 -18.51 7.05 12.57
CA GLY A 174 -17.21 6.96 13.24
C GLY A 174 -17.26 6.20 14.56
N LEU A 175 -18.23 6.52 15.43
CA LEU A 175 -18.49 5.82 16.69
C LEU A 175 -18.79 4.35 16.45
N GLY A 176 -19.68 4.04 15.51
CA GLY A 176 -20.03 2.66 15.24
C GLY A 176 -18.84 1.83 14.76
N VAL A 177 -17.98 2.39 13.90
CA VAL A 177 -16.74 1.71 13.47
C VAL A 177 -15.78 1.52 14.65
N ALA A 178 -15.59 2.54 15.49
CA ALA A 178 -14.68 2.46 16.64
C ALA A 178 -15.16 1.44 17.69
N TYR A 179 -16.48 1.34 17.93
CA TYR A 179 -17.04 0.31 18.80
C TYR A 179 -16.92 -1.08 18.19
N ARG A 180 -17.16 -1.25 16.88
CA ARG A 180 -16.94 -2.53 16.18
C ARG A 180 -15.48 -2.98 16.28
N SER A 181 -14.53 -2.07 16.08
CA SER A 181 -13.10 -2.38 16.19
C SER A 181 -12.63 -2.66 17.62
N SER A 182 -13.35 -2.16 18.63
CA SER A 182 -13.16 -2.54 20.04
C SER A 182 -14.02 -3.73 20.49
N SER A 183 -14.61 -4.46 19.53
CA SER A 183 -15.44 -5.66 19.74
C SER A 183 -16.77 -5.45 20.48
N ASP A 184 -17.23 -4.20 20.66
CA ASP A 184 -18.56 -3.88 21.19
C ASP A 184 -19.57 -3.74 20.03
N TYR A 185 -19.96 -4.89 19.48
CA TYR A 185 -20.78 -4.96 18.26
C TYR A 185 -22.21 -4.43 18.46
N GLN A 186 -22.79 -4.60 19.65
CA GLN A 186 -24.13 -4.12 19.96
C GLN A 186 -24.17 -2.58 19.96
N LYS A 187 -23.18 -1.90 20.55
CA LYS A 187 -23.10 -0.44 20.45
C LYS A 187 -22.85 0.01 19.01
N ALA A 188 -21.99 -0.70 18.27
CA ALA A 188 -21.75 -0.38 16.87
C ALA A 188 -23.06 -0.34 16.06
N ILE A 189 -23.89 -1.38 16.20
CA ILE A 189 -25.22 -1.48 15.60
C ILE A 189 -26.10 -0.28 15.98
N ALA A 190 -26.20 0.05 17.28
CA ALA A 190 -27.02 1.17 17.75
C ALA A 190 -26.58 2.52 17.15
N TYR A 191 -25.30 2.71 16.86
CA TYR A 191 -24.82 3.92 16.18
C TYR A 191 -25.13 3.91 14.68
N TYR A 192 -25.03 2.76 14.00
CA TYR A 192 -25.41 2.64 12.59
C TYR A 192 -26.91 2.86 12.38
N GLU A 193 -27.75 2.35 13.28
CA GLU A 193 -29.21 2.59 13.34
C GLU A 193 -29.53 4.09 13.36
N ARG A 194 -28.73 4.89 14.07
CA ARG A 194 -28.90 6.34 14.18
C ARG A 194 -28.32 7.10 12.99
N ALA A 195 -27.25 6.59 12.37
CA ALA A 195 -26.59 7.24 11.24
C ALA A 195 -27.39 7.10 9.92
N LEU A 196 -27.96 5.92 9.66
CA LEU A 196 -28.62 5.63 8.37
C LEU A 196 -29.75 6.61 8.02
N PRO A 197 -30.70 6.93 8.93
CA PRO A 197 -31.78 7.89 8.63
C PRO A 197 -31.26 9.30 8.33
N LEU A 198 -30.13 9.71 8.93
CA LEU A 198 -29.53 11.01 8.64
C LEU A 198 -28.94 11.05 7.23
N TYR A 199 -28.23 9.99 6.82
CA TYR A 199 -27.73 9.87 5.43
C TYR A 199 -28.88 9.74 4.41
N GLN A 200 -30.00 9.12 4.77
CA GLN A 200 -31.22 9.11 3.94
C GLN A 200 -31.83 10.51 3.81
N ALA A 201 -31.93 11.25 4.91
CA ALA A 201 -32.54 12.59 4.93
C ALA A 201 -31.76 13.64 4.12
N ILE A 202 -30.47 13.42 3.88
CA ILE A 202 -29.61 14.28 3.05
C ILE A 202 -29.27 13.63 1.69
N GLU A 203 -29.94 12.52 1.34
CA GLU A 203 -29.77 11.79 0.09
C GLU A 203 -28.33 11.34 -0.22
N ASN A 204 -27.50 11.18 0.81
CA ASN A 204 -26.11 10.74 0.67
C ASN A 204 -26.05 9.21 0.50
N ARG A 205 -26.16 8.74 -0.75
CA ARG A 205 -26.14 7.31 -1.12
C ARG A 205 -24.86 6.59 -0.70
N GLN A 206 -23.70 7.26 -0.79
CA GLN A 206 -22.42 6.68 -0.38
C GLN A 206 -22.40 6.41 1.13
N GLY A 207 -22.87 7.37 1.94
CA GLY A 207 -23.02 7.22 3.39
C GLY A 207 -24.00 6.11 3.76
N GLN A 208 -25.12 6.00 3.05
CA GLN A 208 -26.10 4.91 3.24
C GLN A 208 -25.47 3.53 2.98
N ALA A 209 -24.86 3.35 1.80
CA ALA A 209 -24.22 2.09 1.41
C ALA A 209 -23.13 1.66 2.40
N ARG A 210 -22.26 2.59 2.78
CA ARG A 210 -21.19 2.36 3.76
C ARG A 210 -21.73 2.01 5.15
N THR A 211 -22.82 2.65 5.57
CA THR A 211 -23.45 2.34 6.86
C THR A 211 -24.01 0.92 6.86
N LEU A 212 -24.77 0.55 5.83
CA LEU A 212 -25.35 -0.79 5.66
C LEU A 212 -24.26 -1.87 5.61
N MET A 213 -23.20 -1.67 4.83
CA MET A 213 -22.07 -2.62 4.79
C MET A 213 -21.41 -2.78 6.17
N ASN A 214 -21.14 -1.69 6.90
CA ASN A 214 -20.55 -1.79 8.23
C ASN A 214 -21.48 -2.42 9.27
N TRP A 215 -22.79 -2.26 9.08
CA TRP A 215 -23.80 -2.91 9.89
C TRP A 215 -23.82 -4.42 9.65
N GLY A 216 -23.78 -4.85 8.37
CA GLY A 216 -23.62 -6.25 8.02
C GLY A 216 -22.33 -6.85 8.59
N ASN A 217 -21.22 -6.09 8.56
CA ASN A 217 -19.95 -6.50 9.18
C ASN A 217 -20.08 -6.70 10.71
N ALA A 218 -20.92 -5.91 11.40
CA ALA A 218 -21.14 -6.08 12.84
C ALA A 218 -21.95 -7.35 13.15
N TYR A 219 -22.98 -7.65 12.36
CA TYR A 219 -23.72 -8.93 12.46
C TYR A 219 -22.82 -10.13 12.14
N TRP A 220 -21.97 -10.01 11.12
CA TRP A 220 -20.95 -11.02 10.82
C TRP A 220 -20.05 -11.29 12.03
N SER A 221 -19.56 -10.25 12.71
CA SER A 221 -18.74 -10.40 13.92
C SER A 221 -19.50 -11.00 15.10
N LEU A 222 -20.83 -10.88 15.13
CA LEU A 222 -21.71 -11.59 16.08
C LEU A 222 -22.02 -13.03 15.66
N SER A 223 -21.44 -13.52 14.55
CA SER A 223 -21.78 -14.81 13.91
C SER A 223 -23.23 -14.93 13.43
N ASP A 224 -23.94 -13.80 13.29
CA ASP A 224 -25.26 -13.74 12.67
C ASP A 224 -25.10 -13.52 11.16
N HIS A 225 -24.95 -14.62 10.43
CA HIS A 225 -24.72 -14.60 8.99
C HIS A 225 -25.96 -14.11 8.20
N GLN A 226 -27.17 -14.40 8.69
CA GLN A 226 -28.41 -13.98 8.02
C GLN A 226 -28.64 -12.47 8.19
N GLY A 227 -28.40 -11.95 9.40
CA GLY A 227 -28.36 -10.51 9.62
C GLY A 227 -27.34 -9.82 8.70
N ALA A 228 -26.12 -10.38 8.58
CA ALA A 228 -25.10 -9.81 7.70
C ALA A 228 -25.54 -9.73 6.22
N ILE A 229 -26.10 -10.82 5.69
CA ILE A 229 -26.61 -10.91 4.31
C ILE A 229 -27.66 -9.82 4.04
N ALA A 230 -28.64 -9.67 4.94
CA ALA A 230 -29.73 -8.70 4.77
C ALA A 230 -29.24 -7.26 4.59
N TYR A 231 -28.15 -6.85 5.25
CA TYR A 231 -27.58 -5.51 5.09
C TYR A 231 -26.64 -5.40 3.89
N TYR A 232 -25.91 -6.46 3.54
CA TYR A 232 -25.07 -6.47 2.33
C TYR A 232 -25.91 -6.37 1.04
N GLU A 233 -27.05 -7.06 1.00
CA GLU A 233 -28.01 -6.98 -0.11
C GLU A 233 -28.55 -5.57 -0.31
N GLN A 234 -28.83 -4.84 0.77
CA GLN A 234 -29.28 -3.45 0.68
C GLN A 234 -28.17 -2.50 0.24
N ALA A 235 -26.91 -2.81 0.57
CA ALA A 235 -25.76 -1.97 0.24
C ALA A 235 -25.33 -2.10 -1.23
N LEU A 236 -25.44 -3.29 -1.84
CA LEU A 236 -24.90 -3.55 -3.18
C LEU A 236 -25.53 -2.68 -4.29
N PRO A 237 -26.87 -2.56 -4.39
CA PRO A 237 -27.50 -1.68 -5.37
C PRO A 237 -27.12 -0.20 -5.19
N LEU A 238 -26.90 0.24 -3.95
CA LEU A 238 -26.50 1.63 -3.67
C LEU A 238 -25.09 1.91 -4.19
N TYR A 239 -24.15 0.98 -4.01
CA TYR A 239 -22.81 1.11 -4.58
C TYR A 239 -22.80 1.00 -6.11
N GLN A 240 -23.63 0.16 -6.70
CA GLN A 240 -23.82 0.11 -8.16
C GLN A 240 -24.38 1.43 -8.70
N ALA A 241 -25.38 2.00 -8.04
CA ALA A 241 -26.04 3.24 -8.47
C ALA A 241 -25.13 4.49 -8.42
N ILE A 242 -24.02 4.44 -7.69
CA ILE A 242 -23.02 5.52 -7.63
C ILE A 242 -21.68 5.13 -8.29
N ASP A 243 -21.63 3.98 -8.99
CA ASP A 243 -20.44 3.42 -9.62
C ASP A 243 -19.22 3.27 -8.68
N ASP A 244 -19.47 3.00 -7.39
CA ASP A 244 -18.42 2.77 -6.41
C ASP A 244 -17.97 1.31 -6.47
N ARG A 245 -17.03 1.06 -7.38
CA ARG A 245 -16.42 -0.27 -7.60
C ARG A 245 -15.68 -0.79 -6.36
N SER A 246 -15.13 0.09 -5.52
CA SER A 246 -14.45 -0.31 -4.29
C SER A 246 -15.45 -0.87 -3.27
N GLY A 247 -16.56 -0.18 -3.07
CA GLY A 247 -17.69 -0.63 -2.25
C GLY A 247 -18.27 -1.97 -2.73
N GLN A 248 -18.48 -2.11 -4.05
CA GLN A 248 -18.94 -3.37 -4.66
C GLN A 248 -17.96 -4.52 -4.41
N SER A 249 -16.65 -4.30 -4.59
CA SER A 249 -15.63 -5.33 -4.35
C SER A 249 -15.63 -5.79 -2.89
N ASN A 250 -15.73 -4.84 -1.96
CA ASN A 250 -15.80 -5.14 -0.52
C ASN A 250 -17.03 -5.99 -0.15
N LEU A 251 -18.18 -5.75 -0.78
CA LEU A 251 -19.38 -6.57 -0.59
C LEU A 251 -19.24 -7.96 -1.20
N LEU A 252 -18.72 -8.10 -2.42
CA LEU A 252 -18.49 -9.39 -3.04
C LEU A 252 -17.54 -10.26 -2.21
N ARG A 253 -16.48 -9.66 -1.67
CA ARG A 253 -15.56 -10.29 -0.71
C ARG A 253 -16.30 -10.75 0.56
N ASN A 254 -17.21 -9.94 1.09
CA ASN A 254 -18.01 -10.28 2.26
C ASN A 254 -18.97 -11.46 1.99
N PHE A 255 -19.61 -11.49 0.82
CA PHE A 255 -20.41 -12.64 0.38
C PHE A 255 -19.54 -13.89 0.21
N GLY A 256 -18.34 -13.76 -0.36
CA GLY A 256 -17.36 -14.85 -0.42
C GLY A 256 -17.02 -15.43 0.95
N ALA A 257 -16.78 -14.56 1.95
CA ALA A 257 -16.51 -14.97 3.32
C ALA A 257 -17.71 -15.69 3.97
N LEU A 258 -18.92 -15.19 3.76
CA LEU A 258 -20.17 -15.83 4.21
C LEU A 258 -20.32 -17.23 3.63
N LEU A 259 -20.11 -17.38 2.32
CA LEU A 259 -20.20 -18.66 1.62
C LEU A 259 -19.13 -19.64 2.09
N ALA A 260 -17.90 -19.16 2.33
CA ALA A 260 -16.82 -19.96 2.87
C ALA A 260 -17.16 -20.50 4.28
N ALA A 261 -17.69 -19.66 5.16
CA ALA A 261 -18.16 -20.08 6.50
C ALA A 261 -19.33 -21.08 6.43
N GLN A 262 -20.19 -20.97 5.41
CA GLN A 262 -21.25 -21.93 5.13
C GLN A 262 -20.78 -23.21 4.42
N LYS A 263 -19.46 -23.38 4.21
CA LYS A 263 -18.86 -24.53 3.50
C LYS A 263 -19.37 -24.69 2.07
N GLN A 264 -19.54 -23.58 1.37
CA GLN A 264 -19.87 -23.52 -0.06
C GLN A 264 -18.67 -23.00 -0.87
N PRO A 265 -17.57 -23.77 -0.97
CA PRO A 265 -16.29 -23.27 -1.48
C PRO A 265 -16.34 -22.83 -2.95
N GLU A 266 -17.13 -23.49 -3.81
CA GLU A 266 -17.20 -23.13 -5.23
C GLU A 266 -17.86 -21.76 -5.44
N LEU A 267 -18.93 -21.49 -4.69
CA LEU A 267 -19.58 -20.18 -4.70
C LEU A 267 -18.66 -19.15 -4.06
N ALA A 268 -18.04 -19.46 -2.92
CA ALA A 268 -17.10 -18.56 -2.26
C ALA A 268 -15.98 -18.11 -3.21
N ILE A 269 -15.37 -19.07 -3.94
CA ILE A 269 -14.34 -18.79 -4.93
C ILE A 269 -14.86 -17.84 -6.02
N ALA A 270 -16.05 -18.09 -6.59
CA ALA A 270 -16.60 -17.21 -7.63
C ALA A 270 -16.76 -15.76 -7.14
N PHE A 271 -17.29 -15.55 -5.93
CA PHE A 271 -17.46 -14.22 -5.34
C PHE A 271 -16.14 -13.54 -4.99
N TYR A 272 -15.18 -14.29 -4.44
CA TYR A 272 -13.83 -13.78 -4.20
C TYR A 272 -13.12 -13.37 -5.50
N LYS A 273 -13.21 -14.19 -6.55
CA LYS A 273 -12.63 -13.87 -7.87
C LYS A 273 -13.27 -12.62 -8.47
N ALA A 274 -14.59 -12.47 -8.37
CA ALA A 274 -15.28 -11.25 -8.80
C ALA A 274 -14.79 -10.00 -8.02
N SER A 275 -14.62 -10.13 -6.70
CA SER A 275 -14.02 -9.07 -5.87
C SER A 275 -12.61 -8.70 -6.33
N VAL A 276 -11.74 -9.68 -6.58
CA VAL A 276 -10.37 -9.48 -7.06
C VAL A 276 -10.38 -8.77 -8.42
N ASN A 277 -11.16 -9.27 -9.38
CA ASN A 277 -11.23 -8.68 -10.72
C ASN A 277 -11.69 -7.22 -10.70
N LEU A 278 -12.66 -6.89 -9.82
CA LEU A 278 -13.10 -5.51 -9.68
C LEU A 278 -11.98 -4.61 -9.13
N ARG A 279 -11.16 -5.10 -8.19
CA ARG A 279 -9.98 -4.36 -7.70
C ARG A 279 -8.92 -4.18 -8.78
N GLU A 280 -8.64 -5.23 -9.55
CA GLU A 280 -7.68 -5.12 -10.67
C GLU A 280 -8.20 -4.15 -11.75
N SER A 281 -9.51 -4.06 -11.97
CA SER A 281 -10.09 -3.05 -12.88
C SER A 281 -9.92 -1.62 -12.36
N ILE A 282 -10.09 -1.40 -11.05
CA ILE A 282 -9.85 -0.10 -10.41
C ILE A 282 -8.38 0.27 -10.60
N ARG A 283 -7.47 -0.69 -10.42
CA ARG A 283 -6.03 -0.50 -10.63
C ARG A 283 -5.69 -0.23 -12.10
N ALA A 284 -6.35 -0.88 -13.04
CA ALA A 284 -6.12 -0.65 -14.47
C ALA A 284 -6.52 0.78 -14.87
N ASP A 285 -7.60 1.31 -14.31
CA ASP A 285 -8.11 2.65 -14.61
C ASP A 285 -7.36 3.75 -13.84
N LEU A 286 -6.91 3.46 -12.62
CA LEU A 286 -6.14 4.37 -11.79
C LEU A 286 -4.65 4.21 -12.08
N GLN A 287 -4.08 5.11 -12.89
CA GLN A 287 -2.62 5.17 -13.10
C GLN A 287 -1.85 5.43 -11.78
N GLU A 288 -2.51 6.06 -10.79
CA GLU A 288 -2.08 6.19 -9.40
C GLU A 288 -3.33 6.03 -8.50
N LEU A 289 -3.27 5.14 -7.50
CA LEU A 289 -4.27 5.10 -6.43
C LEU A 289 -4.03 6.31 -5.51
N PRO A 290 -5.06 7.13 -5.20
CA PRO A 290 -4.97 8.11 -4.12
C PRO A 290 -4.46 7.46 -2.81
N GLU A 291 -3.48 8.07 -2.12
CA GLU A 291 -2.80 7.45 -0.95
C GLU A 291 -3.76 7.06 0.19
N ASP A 292 -4.90 7.74 0.30
CA ASP A 292 -5.97 7.43 1.26
C ASP A 292 -6.69 6.10 0.95
N LEU A 293 -6.76 5.72 -0.32
CA LEU A 293 -7.21 4.39 -0.73
C LEU A 293 -6.14 3.34 -0.47
N GLN A 294 -4.84 3.68 -0.56
CA GLN A 294 -3.70 2.77 -0.37
C GLN A 294 -3.60 2.22 1.07
N ALA A 295 -3.81 3.06 2.09
CA ALA A 295 -3.72 2.64 3.50
C ALA A 295 -4.90 1.78 3.98
N SER A 296 -6.09 1.95 3.38
CA SER A 296 -7.23 1.06 3.64
C SER A 296 -7.18 -0.24 2.82
N TYR A 297 -6.40 -0.22 1.72
CA TYR A 297 -6.17 -1.35 0.81
C TYR A 297 -5.31 -2.44 1.46
N THR A 298 -4.24 -2.07 2.16
CA THR A 298 -3.09 -2.94 2.49
C THR A 298 -3.41 -4.13 3.40
N GLU A 299 -4.14 -3.92 4.50
CA GLU A 299 -4.31 -4.97 5.53
C GLU A 299 -5.47 -5.94 5.22
N SER A 300 -6.54 -5.45 4.58
CA SER A 300 -7.75 -6.24 4.31
C SER A 300 -7.69 -7.06 3.02
N ILE A 301 -6.87 -6.64 2.06
CA ILE A 301 -6.76 -7.28 0.74
C ILE A 301 -5.90 -8.52 0.79
N SER A 302 -4.73 -8.45 1.43
CA SER A 302 -3.85 -9.62 1.59
C SER A 302 -4.61 -10.79 2.23
N GLY A 303 -5.41 -10.53 3.28
CA GLY A 303 -6.25 -11.55 3.89
C GLY A 303 -7.26 -12.18 2.93
N SER A 304 -7.86 -11.38 2.04
CA SER A 304 -8.88 -11.87 1.11
C SER A 304 -8.29 -12.66 -0.06
N TYR A 305 -7.13 -12.24 -0.56
CA TYR A 305 -6.40 -12.96 -1.60
C TYR A 305 -5.88 -14.29 -1.04
N ARG A 306 -5.31 -14.28 0.18
CA ARG A 306 -4.85 -15.49 0.86
C ARG A 306 -5.99 -16.46 1.18
N GLU A 307 -7.17 -15.95 1.53
CA GLU A 307 -8.36 -16.79 1.73
C GLU A 307 -8.85 -17.42 0.43
N LEU A 308 -8.87 -16.67 -0.67
CA LEU A 308 -9.17 -17.21 -2.00
C LEU A 308 -8.15 -18.29 -2.39
N VAL A 309 -6.86 -18.06 -2.15
CA VAL A 309 -5.78 -19.05 -2.38
C VAL A 309 -6.03 -20.31 -1.58
N ARG A 310 -6.34 -20.18 -0.28
CA ARG A 310 -6.66 -21.32 0.59
C ARG A 310 -7.80 -22.16 0.01
N LEU A 311 -8.90 -21.51 -0.38
CA LEU A 311 -10.06 -22.18 -0.98
C LEU A 311 -9.72 -22.84 -2.31
N LEU A 312 -8.96 -22.17 -3.18
CA LEU A 312 -8.52 -22.73 -4.46
C LEU A 312 -7.64 -23.98 -4.26
N LEU A 313 -6.69 -23.92 -3.33
CA LEU A 313 -5.83 -25.06 -3.00
C LEU A 313 -6.61 -26.22 -2.38
N GLU A 314 -7.64 -25.96 -1.58
CA GLU A 314 -8.53 -27.01 -1.04
C GLU A 314 -9.35 -27.70 -2.13
N GLN A 315 -9.60 -27.01 -3.25
CA GLN A 315 -10.24 -27.55 -4.45
C GLN A 315 -9.23 -28.00 -5.52
N ASP A 316 -7.94 -28.08 -5.18
CA ASP A 316 -6.84 -28.49 -6.06
C ASP A 316 -6.62 -27.59 -7.30
N ARG A 317 -7.13 -26.36 -7.26
CA ARG A 317 -7.01 -25.34 -8.32
C ARG A 317 -5.69 -24.57 -8.22
N VAL A 318 -4.57 -25.29 -8.27
CA VAL A 318 -3.23 -24.78 -7.95
C VAL A 318 -2.78 -23.62 -8.83
N LEU A 319 -3.00 -23.68 -10.15
CA LEU A 319 -2.59 -22.61 -11.06
C LEU A 319 -3.36 -21.30 -10.83
N GLU A 320 -4.64 -21.40 -10.47
CA GLU A 320 -5.43 -20.23 -10.12
C GLU A 320 -4.98 -19.64 -8.79
N ALA A 321 -4.64 -20.48 -7.81
CA ALA A 321 -4.07 -20.04 -6.55
C ALA A 321 -2.75 -19.29 -6.77
N GLN A 322 -1.87 -19.84 -7.62
CA GLN A 322 -0.63 -19.18 -8.02
C GLN A 322 -0.92 -17.80 -8.63
N ARG A 323 -1.87 -17.72 -9.57
CA ARG A 323 -2.23 -16.47 -10.24
C ARG A 323 -2.76 -15.41 -9.25
N VAL A 324 -3.59 -15.80 -8.29
CA VAL A 324 -4.08 -14.88 -7.24
C VAL A 324 -2.90 -14.28 -6.46
N LEU A 325 -1.89 -15.07 -6.16
CA LEU A 325 -0.74 -14.58 -5.39
C LEU A 325 0.22 -13.75 -6.23
N GLU A 326 0.33 -14.03 -7.53
CA GLU A 326 1.03 -13.13 -8.44
C GLU A 326 0.40 -11.74 -8.39
N LEU A 327 -0.94 -11.65 -8.46
CA LEU A 327 -1.64 -10.38 -8.31
C LEU A 327 -1.39 -9.76 -6.93
N LEU A 328 -1.47 -10.54 -5.85
CA LEU A 328 -1.16 -10.07 -4.49
C LEU A 328 0.26 -9.51 -4.40
N ARG A 329 1.24 -10.17 -5.00
CA ARG A 329 2.64 -9.72 -4.96
C ARG A 329 2.85 -8.45 -5.76
N VAL A 330 2.24 -8.32 -6.93
CA VAL A 330 2.31 -7.06 -7.69
C VAL A 330 1.60 -5.94 -6.92
N GLN A 331 0.60 -6.24 -6.08
CA GLN A 331 0.06 -5.27 -5.14
C GLN A 331 1.04 -4.94 -4.01
N GLU A 332 1.58 -5.94 -3.30
CA GLU A 332 2.54 -5.74 -2.20
C GLU A 332 3.78 -4.93 -2.66
N ILE A 333 4.26 -5.14 -3.89
CA ILE A 333 5.41 -4.38 -4.43
C ILE A 333 4.99 -2.97 -4.88
N ASP A 334 3.81 -2.78 -5.46
CA ASP A 334 3.29 -1.45 -5.81
C ASP A 334 3.05 -0.59 -4.55
N GLU A 335 2.48 -1.19 -3.51
CA GLU A 335 2.33 -0.61 -2.17
C GLU A 335 3.68 -0.20 -1.57
N TYR A 336 4.73 -0.99 -1.82
CA TYR A 336 6.08 -0.75 -1.30
C TYR A 336 6.85 0.32 -2.10
N LEU A 337 6.74 0.32 -3.42
CA LEU A 337 7.55 1.13 -4.33
C LEU A 337 6.84 2.42 -4.83
N ARG A 338 5.53 2.56 -4.60
CA ARG A 338 4.69 3.69 -5.07
C ARG A 338 4.91 4.04 -6.56
N ALA A 339 5.29 3.05 -7.38
CA ALA A 339 5.76 3.29 -8.75
C ALA A 339 5.56 2.11 -9.70
N LEU A 340 5.11 0.94 -9.23
CA LEU A 340 4.88 -0.20 -10.11
C LEU A 340 3.46 -0.17 -10.66
N ARG A 341 3.34 0.57 -11.76
CA ARG A 341 2.18 0.53 -12.65
C ARG A 341 1.72 -0.92 -12.81
N GLY A 342 0.42 -1.15 -12.61
CA GLY A 342 -0.19 -2.38 -13.11
C GLY A 342 0.19 -2.52 -14.59
N ASN A 343 0.84 -3.62 -14.95
CA ASN A 343 1.14 -3.87 -16.35
C ASN A 343 -0.15 -4.37 -17.03
N ALA A 344 -0.16 -4.43 -18.37
CA ALA A 344 -1.31 -4.92 -19.13
C ALA A 344 -1.75 -6.34 -18.71
N GLN A 345 -0.87 -7.09 -18.04
CA GLN A 345 -1.12 -8.45 -17.57
C GLN A 345 -1.80 -8.51 -16.19
N THR A 346 -1.51 -7.61 -15.24
CA THR A 346 -2.26 -7.54 -13.97
C THR A 346 -3.67 -6.98 -14.18
N ALA A 347 -3.83 -6.10 -15.18
CA ALA A 347 -5.14 -5.57 -15.59
C ALA A 347 -6.12 -6.66 -16.09
N GLN A 348 -5.62 -7.83 -16.51
CA GLN A 348 -6.48 -8.95 -16.91
C GLN A 348 -7.17 -9.65 -15.72
N GLY A 349 -6.67 -9.46 -14.50
CA GLY A 349 -7.23 -10.10 -13.30
C GLY A 349 -7.12 -11.62 -13.31
N LEU A 350 -8.20 -12.28 -12.87
CA LEU A 350 -8.40 -13.71 -12.80
C LEU A 350 -9.44 -14.16 -13.84
N ASP A 351 -9.10 -15.18 -14.61
CA ASP A 351 -10.05 -15.83 -15.52
C ASP A 351 -11.18 -16.49 -14.71
N LEU A 352 -12.44 -16.22 -15.05
CA LEU A 352 -13.59 -16.91 -14.47
C LEU A 352 -13.98 -18.08 -15.37
N TRP A 353 -14.19 -19.26 -14.80
CA TRP A 353 -14.77 -20.39 -15.55
C TRP A 353 -16.19 -20.04 -15.99
N ASP A 354 -16.67 -20.61 -17.10
CA ASP A 354 -18.01 -20.33 -17.63
C ASP A 354 -19.10 -20.47 -16.56
N ALA A 355 -19.06 -21.54 -15.75
CA ALA A 355 -20.01 -21.74 -14.67
C ALA A 355 -19.92 -20.66 -13.56
N GLU A 356 -18.72 -20.13 -13.26
CA GLU A 356 -18.55 -19.01 -12.33
C GLU A 356 -19.13 -17.71 -12.91
N GLN A 357 -18.89 -17.46 -14.21
CA GLN A 357 -19.47 -16.30 -14.91
C GLN A 357 -21.00 -16.35 -14.92
N GLN A 358 -21.58 -17.52 -15.22
CA GLN A 358 -23.04 -17.70 -15.21
C GLN A 358 -23.63 -17.51 -13.81
N LEU A 359 -22.97 -18.02 -12.76
CA LEU A 359 -23.38 -17.81 -11.37
C LEU A 359 -23.41 -16.32 -11.00
N LEU A 360 -22.35 -15.59 -11.33
CA LEU A 360 -22.25 -14.17 -11.03
C LEU A 360 -23.28 -13.36 -11.85
N SER A 361 -23.50 -13.71 -13.12
CA SER A 361 -24.54 -13.09 -13.96
C SER A 361 -25.92 -13.26 -13.35
N ILE A 362 -26.27 -14.48 -12.94
CA ILE A 362 -27.55 -14.77 -12.27
C ILE A 362 -27.69 -13.94 -10.99
N TYR A 363 -26.63 -13.84 -10.19
CA TYR A 363 -26.67 -13.03 -8.97
C TYR A 363 -26.93 -11.55 -9.28
N MET A 364 -26.25 -10.98 -10.27
CA MET A 364 -26.45 -9.57 -10.65
C MET A 364 -27.87 -9.30 -11.16
N GLU A 365 -28.43 -10.18 -12.00
CA GLU A 365 -29.83 -10.07 -12.46
C GLU A 365 -30.82 -10.10 -11.28
N MET A 366 -30.55 -10.92 -10.27
CA MET A 366 -31.40 -11.04 -9.09
C MET A 366 -31.33 -9.80 -8.20
N VAL A 367 -30.15 -9.21 -8.06
CA VAL A 367 -29.95 -7.92 -7.36
C VAL A 367 -30.75 -6.82 -8.04
N GLU A 368 -30.71 -6.74 -9.38
CA GLU A 368 -31.51 -5.77 -10.15
C GLU A 368 -33.03 -6.00 -10.00
N ALA A 369 -33.45 -7.26 -9.89
CA ALA A 369 -34.83 -7.64 -9.65
C ALA A 369 -35.29 -7.49 -8.19
N GLY A 370 -34.41 -7.06 -7.28
CA GLY A 370 -34.70 -6.93 -5.85
C GLY A 370 -34.96 -8.27 -5.14
N GLN A 371 -34.37 -9.36 -5.64
CA GLN A 371 -34.47 -10.69 -5.05
C GLN A 371 -33.31 -10.95 -4.08
N GLY A 372 -33.61 -11.63 -2.97
CA GLY A 372 -32.61 -11.93 -1.93
C GLY A 372 -31.59 -13.00 -2.33
N PHE A 373 -30.44 -12.98 -1.67
CA PHE A 373 -29.32 -13.90 -1.78
C PHE A 373 -29.73 -15.34 -1.42
N ASP A 374 -30.61 -15.53 -0.43
CA ASP A 374 -31.16 -16.86 -0.13
C ASP A 374 -31.96 -17.43 -1.32
N ALA A 375 -32.68 -16.59 -2.06
CA ALA A 375 -33.36 -17.04 -3.28
C ALA A 375 -32.36 -17.41 -4.37
N PHE A 376 -31.24 -16.69 -4.44
CA PHE A 376 -30.13 -17.00 -5.35
C PHE A 376 -29.55 -18.39 -5.05
N LEU A 377 -29.21 -18.69 -3.79
CA LEU A 377 -28.66 -19.98 -3.39
C LEU A 377 -29.61 -21.16 -3.67
N ASN A 378 -30.92 -20.91 -3.60
CA ASN A 378 -31.94 -21.94 -3.83
C ASN A 378 -32.33 -22.11 -5.30
N ARG A 379 -31.78 -21.32 -6.22
CA ARG A 379 -32.11 -21.40 -7.65
C ARG A 379 -31.52 -22.67 -8.27
N LEU A 380 -32.31 -23.38 -9.08
CA LEU A 380 -31.93 -24.66 -9.65
C LEU A 380 -30.69 -24.55 -10.56
N GLU A 381 -30.60 -23.47 -11.33
CA GLU A 381 -29.47 -23.16 -12.20
C GLU A 381 -28.18 -22.96 -11.38
N VAL A 382 -28.27 -22.25 -10.25
CA VAL A 382 -27.14 -22.02 -9.33
C VAL A 382 -26.63 -23.34 -8.76
N GLN A 383 -27.55 -24.23 -8.33
CA GLN A 383 -27.18 -25.56 -7.85
C GLN A 383 -26.51 -26.41 -8.93
N LYS A 384 -27.00 -26.33 -10.19
CA LYS A 384 -26.40 -27.05 -11.32
C LYS A 384 -24.99 -26.56 -11.63
N PHE A 385 -24.77 -25.25 -11.71
CA PHE A 385 -23.44 -24.69 -11.96
C PHE A 385 -22.48 -25.00 -10.80
N THR A 386 -22.94 -24.94 -9.55
CA THR A 386 -22.14 -25.33 -8.38
C THR A 386 -21.71 -26.79 -8.45
N GLN A 387 -22.61 -27.70 -8.81
CA GLN A 387 -22.28 -29.12 -9.02
C GLN A 387 -21.31 -29.33 -10.20
N GLN A 388 -21.42 -28.53 -11.25
CA GLN A 388 -20.48 -28.56 -12.37
C GLN A 388 -19.08 -28.11 -11.92
N LEU A 389 -18.97 -27.03 -11.14
CA LEU A 389 -17.70 -26.57 -10.58
C LEU A 389 -17.05 -27.64 -9.70
N GLN A 390 -17.82 -28.30 -8.84
CA GLN A 390 -17.34 -29.42 -8.01
C GLN A 390 -16.79 -30.58 -8.83
N ARG A 391 -17.38 -30.89 -9.98
CA ARG A 391 -16.90 -31.95 -10.89
C ARG A 391 -15.66 -31.51 -11.64
N ASN A 392 -15.63 -30.27 -12.12
CA ASN A 392 -14.51 -29.71 -12.89
C ASN A 392 -13.24 -29.59 -12.04
N ALA A 393 -13.37 -29.13 -10.79
CA ALA A 393 -12.25 -29.06 -9.84
C ALA A 393 -11.57 -30.43 -9.62
N ARG A 394 -12.32 -31.53 -9.73
CA ARG A 394 -11.78 -32.89 -9.60
C ARG A 394 -11.17 -33.46 -10.90
N GLY A 395 -11.32 -32.79 -12.03
CA GLY A 395 -11.02 -33.35 -13.36
C GLY A 395 -10.16 -32.49 -14.29
N GLN A 396 -9.99 -31.20 -14.01
CA GLN A 396 -9.24 -30.27 -14.86
C GLN A 396 -8.30 -29.40 -14.02
N ASN A 397 -7.27 -30.01 -13.44
CA ASN A 397 -6.25 -29.30 -12.67
C ASN A 397 -5.30 -28.45 -13.50
N LEU A 398 -5.37 -28.50 -14.83
CA LEU A 398 -4.37 -27.90 -15.69
C LEU A 398 -5.09 -27.30 -16.88
N ASN A 399 -4.89 -26.01 -17.12
CA ASN A 399 -4.85 -25.56 -18.51
C ASN A 399 -3.61 -26.25 -19.11
N PRO A 400 -3.74 -27.36 -19.86
CA PRO A 400 -2.60 -28.20 -20.20
C PRO A 400 -1.61 -27.43 -21.06
N GLU A 401 -2.09 -26.46 -21.83
CA GLU A 401 -1.26 -25.61 -22.66
C GLU A 401 -0.38 -24.67 -21.84
N THR A 402 -0.94 -24.03 -20.80
CA THR A 402 -0.16 -23.11 -19.94
C THR A 402 0.88 -23.86 -19.13
N LEU A 403 0.51 -25.00 -18.51
CA LEU A 403 1.49 -25.83 -17.79
C LEU A 403 2.55 -26.34 -18.76
N ALA A 404 2.16 -26.91 -19.91
CA ALA A 404 3.13 -27.45 -20.87
C ALA A 404 4.11 -26.39 -21.37
N ARG A 405 3.66 -25.16 -21.60
CA ARG A 405 4.54 -24.03 -21.95
C ARG A 405 5.52 -23.70 -20.83
N LEU A 406 5.03 -23.60 -19.59
CA LEU A 406 5.90 -23.34 -18.43
C LEU A 406 6.95 -24.46 -18.28
N GLN A 407 6.54 -25.72 -18.36
CA GLN A 407 7.44 -26.87 -18.26
C GLN A 407 8.47 -26.89 -19.39
N THR A 408 8.07 -26.54 -20.63
CA THR A 408 8.98 -26.40 -21.76
C THR A 408 10.03 -25.31 -21.51
N ASN A 409 9.60 -24.15 -20.98
CA ASN A 409 10.52 -23.06 -20.65
C ASN A 409 11.50 -23.46 -19.55
N LEU A 410 11.01 -24.14 -18.51
CA LEU A 410 11.84 -24.66 -17.42
C LEU A 410 12.88 -25.68 -17.92
N GLN A 411 12.50 -26.53 -18.89
CA GLN A 411 13.42 -27.47 -19.52
C GLN A 411 14.55 -26.74 -20.27
N GLN A 412 14.23 -25.67 -20.98
CA GLN A 412 15.20 -24.84 -21.70
C GLN A 412 16.14 -24.05 -20.77
N LEU A 413 15.72 -23.80 -19.52
CA LEU A 413 16.49 -23.07 -18.52
C LEU A 413 17.35 -24.02 -17.67
N ASN A 414 18.18 -24.83 -18.31
CA ASN A 414 19.05 -25.81 -17.65
C ASN A 414 18.27 -26.76 -16.71
N ASN A 415 17.14 -27.29 -17.18
CA ASN A 415 16.29 -28.18 -16.39
C ASN A 415 15.93 -27.56 -15.01
N ALA A 416 15.42 -26.33 -15.04
CA ALA A 416 15.08 -25.59 -13.83
C ALA A 416 13.80 -26.13 -13.17
N ALA A 417 13.72 -25.98 -11.85
CA ALA A 417 12.49 -26.17 -11.10
C ALA A 417 12.03 -24.84 -10.49
N LEU A 418 10.74 -24.53 -10.62
CA LEU A 418 10.12 -23.37 -10.01
C LEU A 418 9.56 -23.75 -8.63
N LEU A 419 10.18 -23.23 -7.58
CA LEU A 419 9.74 -23.39 -6.19
C LEU A 419 8.93 -22.18 -5.75
N TYR A 420 7.70 -22.44 -5.31
CA TYR A 420 6.77 -21.46 -4.81
C TYR A 420 6.28 -21.83 -3.40
N PRO A 421 6.89 -21.28 -2.33
CA PRO A 421 6.35 -21.41 -0.98
C PRO A 421 5.19 -20.45 -0.74
N LEU A 422 4.23 -20.89 0.07
CA LEU A 422 2.98 -20.19 0.37
C LEU A 422 2.78 -20.16 1.88
N ILE A 423 2.88 -18.98 2.48
CA ILE A 423 2.70 -18.81 3.92
C ILE A 423 1.21 -18.59 4.20
N LEU A 424 0.54 -19.61 4.72
CA LEU A 424 -0.79 -19.51 5.30
C LEU A 424 -0.69 -19.33 6.81
N GLU A 425 -1.80 -19.02 7.49
CA GLU A 425 -1.80 -18.76 8.93
C GLU A 425 -1.32 -19.98 9.73
N ASP A 426 -1.79 -21.17 9.35
CA ASP A 426 -1.64 -22.43 10.08
C ASP A 426 -0.63 -23.41 9.46
N ARG A 427 -0.17 -23.15 8.24
CA ARG A 427 0.69 -24.06 7.47
C ARG A 427 1.49 -23.35 6.38
N LEU A 428 2.49 -24.05 5.87
CA LEU A 428 3.23 -23.70 4.67
C LEU A 428 2.81 -24.66 3.54
N GLU A 429 2.38 -24.12 2.40
CA GLU A 429 2.16 -24.92 1.18
C GLU A 429 3.34 -24.72 0.23
N LEU A 430 3.91 -25.80 -0.28
CA LEU A 430 4.98 -25.78 -1.25
C LEU A 430 4.43 -26.27 -2.58
N VAL A 431 4.55 -25.44 -3.61
CA VAL A 431 4.26 -25.83 -4.99
C VAL A 431 5.57 -25.85 -5.75
N LEU A 432 5.87 -26.98 -6.37
CA LEU A 432 7.04 -27.18 -7.21
C LEU A 432 6.58 -27.50 -8.62
N VAL A 433 7.03 -26.72 -9.60
CA VAL A 433 6.85 -27.04 -11.02
C VAL A 433 8.20 -27.41 -11.60
N THR A 434 8.28 -28.60 -12.19
CA THR A 434 9.44 -29.13 -12.90
C THR A 434 9.06 -29.40 -14.35
N PRO A 435 10.04 -29.63 -15.25
CA PRO A 435 9.76 -30.05 -16.61
C PRO A 435 8.88 -31.32 -16.69
N ASP A 436 8.97 -32.19 -15.69
CA ASP A 436 8.30 -33.49 -15.67
C ASP A 436 6.94 -33.48 -14.96
N GLY A 437 6.68 -32.48 -14.10
CA GLY A 437 5.43 -32.45 -13.35
C GLY A 437 5.26 -31.26 -12.41
N LEU A 438 4.06 -31.17 -11.82
CA LEU A 438 3.72 -30.25 -10.75
C LEU A 438 3.49 -31.05 -9.48
N GLU A 439 4.16 -30.66 -8.40
CA GLU A 439 4.10 -31.31 -7.11
C GLU A 439 3.67 -30.32 -6.03
N ARG A 440 2.88 -30.80 -5.07
CA ARG A 440 2.42 -30.02 -3.92
C ARG A 440 2.74 -30.75 -2.62
N ARG A 441 3.25 -29.99 -1.64
CA ARG A 441 3.50 -30.46 -0.27
C ARG A 441 2.97 -29.48 0.75
N THR A 442 2.21 -30.00 1.70
CA THR A 442 1.78 -29.23 2.87
C THR A 442 2.72 -29.51 4.04
N VAL A 443 3.26 -28.46 4.63
CA VAL A 443 4.21 -28.50 5.74
C VAL A 443 3.54 -27.88 6.97
N PRO A 444 3.41 -28.61 8.09
CA PRO A 444 2.74 -28.11 9.29
C PRO A 444 3.66 -27.15 10.05
N VAL A 445 3.55 -25.86 9.76
CA VAL A 445 4.22 -24.78 10.49
C VAL A 445 3.35 -23.52 10.42
N ASP A 446 3.02 -22.94 11.57
CA ASP A 446 2.26 -21.69 11.58
C ASP A 446 3.13 -20.49 11.17
N ARG A 447 2.48 -19.44 10.69
CA ARG A 447 3.17 -18.25 10.18
C ARG A 447 4.08 -17.59 11.21
N VAL A 448 3.69 -17.58 12.48
CA VAL A 448 4.44 -16.91 13.55
C VAL A 448 5.73 -17.65 13.81
N GLN A 449 5.65 -18.98 13.94
CA GLN A 449 6.81 -19.85 14.10
C GLN A 449 7.78 -19.74 12.92
N LEU A 450 7.25 -19.77 11.68
CA LEU A 450 8.07 -19.61 10.48
C LEU A 450 8.79 -18.25 10.46
N ASN A 451 8.08 -17.16 10.75
CA ASN A 451 8.66 -15.82 10.79
C ASN A 451 9.73 -15.67 11.87
N GLN A 452 9.55 -16.30 13.03
CA GLN A 452 10.58 -16.35 14.08
C GLN A 452 11.83 -17.07 13.61
N LEU A 453 11.68 -18.24 12.98
CA LEU A 453 12.81 -19.00 12.43
C LEU A 453 13.55 -18.21 11.34
N ILE A 454 12.83 -17.52 10.47
CA ILE A 454 13.41 -16.62 9.46
C ILE A 454 14.24 -15.52 10.13
N ALA A 455 13.71 -14.87 11.18
CA ALA A 455 14.43 -13.83 11.90
C ALA A 455 15.69 -14.37 12.60
N THR A 456 15.61 -15.58 13.18
CA THR A 456 16.77 -16.27 13.76
C THR A 456 17.83 -16.54 12.70
N PHE A 457 17.49 -17.18 11.59
CA PHE A 457 18.44 -17.46 10.50
C PHE A 457 19.12 -16.20 9.96
N ARG A 458 18.35 -15.12 9.76
CA ARG A 458 18.89 -13.82 9.35
C ARG A 458 19.89 -13.25 10.35
N THR A 459 19.64 -13.44 11.64
CA THR A 459 20.56 -13.00 12.70
C THR A 459 21.83 -13.84 12.71
N ASP A 460 21.71 -15.15 12.53
CA ASP A 460 22.85 -16.06 12.59
C ASP A 460 23.81 -15.86 11.40
N ILE A 461 23.25 -15.73 10.19
CA ILE A 461 24.04 -15.54 8.96
C ILE A 461 24.74 -14.18 8.90
N THR A 462 24.12 -13.13 9.43
CA THR A 462 24.73 -11.78 9.50
C THR A 462 25.76 -11.68 10.62
N GLY A 463 25.52 -12.35 11.75
CA GLY A 463 26.42 -12.37 12.91
C GLY A 463 27.61 -13.32 12.79
N ARG A 464 27.74 -14.10 11.70
CA ARG A 464 28.72 -15.19 11.53
C ARG A 464 28.73 -16.15 12.73
N ARG A 465 27.55 -16.49 13.23
CA ARG A 465 27.39 -17.32 14.43
C ARG A 465 27.61 -18.80 14.09
N PRO A 466 28.20 -19.60 15.00
CA PRO A 466 28.34 -21.05 14.80
C PRO A 466 27.01 -21.77 14.54
N GLU A 467 25.90 -21.24 15.05
CA GLU A 467 24.56 -21.83 14.96
C GLU A 467 23.89 -21.67 13.58
N VAL A 468 24.52 -20.97 12.63
CA VAL A 468 23.95 -20.73 11.30
C VAL A 468 23.59 -22.02 10.56
N GLU A 469 24.38 -23.09 10.71
CA GLU A 469 24.08 -24.38 10.09
C GLU A 469 22.77 -24.99 10.64
N GLN A 470 22.50 -24.79 11.94
CA GLN A 470 21.31 -25.32 12.59
C GLN A 470 20.05 -24.59 12.10
N SER A 471 20.06 -23.25 12.09
CA SER A 471 18.92 -22.46 11.61
C SER A 471 18.73 -22.59 10.10
N ALA A 472 19.83 -22.71 9.32
CA ALA A 472 19.79 -23.05 7.90
C ALA A 472 19.16 -24.42 7.65
N GLN A 473 19.49 -25.42 8.47
CA GLN A 473 18.93 -26.76 8.35
C GLN A 473 17.46 -26.81 8.72
N GLN A 474 17.03 -26.12 9.78
CA GLN A 474 15.61 -26.03 10.11
C GLN A 474 14.77 -25.43 8.97
N LEU A 475 15.28 -24.41 8.27
CA LEU A 475 14.60 -23.86 7.10
C LEU A 475 14.68 -24.79 5.88
N TYR A 476 15.80 -25.49 5.68
CA TYR A 476 15.93 -26.53 4.65
C TYR A 476 14.87 -27.63 4.81
N ASP A 477 14.67 -28.08 6.04
CA ASP A 477 13.73 -29.14 6.42
C ASP A 477 12.29 -28.76 6.11
N LEU A 478 11.97 -27.47 6.19
CA LEU A 478 10.65 -26.95 5.88
C LEU A 478 10.46 -26.66 4.40
N LEU A 479 11.48 -26.17 3.69
CA LEU A 479 11.33 -25.61 2.34
C LEU A 479 11.77 -26.55 1.22
N ILE A 480 12.81 -27.35 1.43
CA ILE A 480 13.47 -28.14 0.38
C ILE A 480 13.30 -29.63 0.63
N ARG A 481 13.53 -30.11 1.86
CA ARG A 481 13.45 -31.54 2.19
C ARG A 481 12.15 -32.23 1.74
N PRO A 482 10.95 -31.63 1.88
CA PRO A 482 9.70 -32.27 1.42
C PRO A 482 9.62 -32.48 -0.10
N LEU A 483 10.46 -31.77 -0.86
CA LEU A 483 10.47 -31.71 -2.31
C LEU A 483 11.68 -32.41 -2.95
N GLU A 484 12.70 -32.79 -2.17
CA GLU A 484 13.91 -33.45 -2.69
C GLU A 484 13.67 -34.63 -3.64
N PRO A 485 12.67 -35.51 -3.42
CA PRO A 485 12.41 -36.62 -4.34
C PRO A 485 12.09 -36.18 -5.78
N TYR A 486 11.71 -34.92 -5.97
CA TYR A 486 11.28 -34.34 -7.24
C TYR A 486 12.33 -33.41 -7.86
N LEU A 487 13.50 -33.27 -7.22
CA LEU A 487 14.59 -32.38 -7.65
C LEU A 487 15.78 -33.15 -8.24
N THR A 488 15.62 -34.45 -8.54
CA THR A 488 16.75 -35.35 -8.89
C THR A 488 17.52 -34.91 -10.13
N ASP A 489 16.82 -34.42 -11.16
CA ASP A 489 17.44 -33.96 -12.41
C ASP A 489 17.53 -32.43 -12.49
N THR A 490 17.09 -31.72 -11.44
CA THR A 490 17.07 -30.26 -11.41
C THR A 490 18.48 -29.70 -11.27
N GLN A 491 18.87 -28.76 -12.13
CA GLN A 491 20.15 -28.05 -11.98
C GLN A 491 19.97 -26.66 -11.35
N THR A 492 18.82 -26.02 -11.58
CA THR A 492 18.53 -24.67 -11.11
C THR A 492 17.20 -24.63 -10.38
N ILE A 493 17.16 -24.02 -9.20
CA ILE A 493 15.93 -23.68 -8.49
C ILE A 493 15.62 -22.20 -8.74
N LEU A 494 14.52 -21.95 -9.45
CA LEU A 494 13.90 -20.63 -9.52
C LEU A 494 13.01 -20.46 -8.29
N TYR A 495 13.38 -19.52 -7.43
CA TYR A 495 12.74 -19.31 -6.15
C TYR A 495 11.82 -18.09 -6.19
N ALA A 496 10.53 -18.30 -6.02
CA ALA A 496 9.52 -17.24 -6.01
C ALA A 496 8.99 -17.02 -4.59
N ALA A 497 9.74 -16.30 -3.76
CA ALA A 497 9.48 -16.14 -2.32
C ALA A 497 8.16 -15.44 -1.95
N ASP A 498 7.48 -15.93 -0.90
CA ASP A 498 6.30 -15.30 -0.28
C ASP A 498 6.63 -14.69 1.09
N GLY A 499 6.03 -13.53 1.40
CA GLY A 499 6.17 -12.87 2.70
C GLY A 499 7.62 -12.72 3.18
N GLN A 500 7.87 -13.08 4.45
CA GLN A 500 9.18 -12.94 5.09
C GLN A 500 10.28 -13.84 4.48
N LEU A 501 9.89 -14.89 3.74
CA LEU A 501 10.84 -15.78 3.07
C LEU A 501 11.62 -15.07 1.94
N ARG A 502 11.22 -13.85 1.55
CA ARG A 502 11.97 -13.00 0.63
C ARG A 502 13.29 -12.50 1.24
N TYR A 503 13.41 -12.48 2.56
CA TYR A 503 14.57 -11.93 3.27
C TYR A 503 15.62 -12.97 3.66
N ILE A 504 15.49 -14.21 3.18
CA ILE A 504 16.49 -15.26 3.41
C ILE A 504 17.22 -15.59 2.11
N PRO A 505 18.56 -15.76 2.14
CA PRO A 505 19.29 -16.31 1.02
C PRO A 505 19.03 -17.82 0.93
N LEU A 506 18.11 -18.25 0.06
CA LEU A 506 17.77 -19.68 -0.10
C LEU A 506 19.01 -20.53 -0.42
N ALA A 507 19.97 -19.96 -1.17
CA ALA A 507 21.25 -20.58 -1.49
C ALA A 507 22.07 -21.00 -0.25
N ALA A 508 21.87 -20.34 0.88
CA ALA A 508 22.55 -20.60 2.14
C ALA A 508 21.74 -21.49 3.10
N LEU A 509 20.71 -22.19 2.61
CA LEU A 509 20.11 -23.29 3.37
C LEU A 509 21.08 -24.49 3.38
N HIS A 510 21.02 -25.30 4.43
CA HIS A 510 21.98 -26.38 4.68
C HIS A 510 21.23 -27.70 4.87
N ASP A 511 21.57 -28.77 4.16
CA ASP A 511 20.85 -30.04 4.28
C ASP A 511 21.30 -30.89 5.49
N GLY A 512 22.42 -30.51 6.11
CA GLY A 512 23.11 -31.25 7.17
C GLY A 512 24.50 -31.71 6.76
N GLU A 513 24.80 -31.71 5.46
CA GLU A 513 26.09 -32.08 4.89
C GLU A 513 26.71 -30.96 4.05
N GLN A 514 25.88 -30.25 3.29
CA GLN A 514 26.31 -29.21 2.37
C GLN A 514 25.26 -28.09 2.22
N TRP A 515 25.72 -26.95 1.72
CA TRP A 515 24.88 -25.80 1.40
C TRP A 515 24.10 -26.04 0.10
N LEU A 516 22.88 -25.49 -0.01
CA LEU A 516 22.01 -25.66 -1.17
C LEU A 516 22.68 -25.21 -2.48
N VAL A 517 23.47 -24.13 -2.42
CA VAL A 517 24.23 -23.61 -3.56
C VAL A 517 25.28 -24.59 -4.11
N GLN A 518 25.71 -25.57 -3.32
CA GLN A 518 26.63 -26.61 -3.79
C GLN A 518 25.93 -27.68 -4.64
N ARG A 519 24.60 -27.75 -4.56
CA ARG A 519 23.76 -28.72 -5.28
C ARG A 519 23.04 -28.09 -6.47
N PHE A 520 22.56 -26.86 -6.32
CA PHE A 520 21.73 -26.19 -7.32
C PHE A 520 22.19 -24.76 -7.59
N GLY A 521 22.07 -24.30 -8.83
CA GLY A 521 21.96 -22.87 -9.10
C GLY A 521 20.68 -22.35 -8.45
N VAL A 522 20.73 -21.22 -7.74
CA VAL A 522 19.54 -20.67 -7.06
C VAL A 522 19.32 -19.24 -7.52
N ASN A 523 18.19 -19.02 -8.20
CA ASN A 523 17.81 -17.70 -8.71
C ASN A 523 16.54 -17.24 -8.03
N LEU A 524 16.62 -16.13 -7.29
CA LEU A 524 15.43 -15.45 -6.77
C LEU A 524 14.76 -14.69 -7.92
N ILE A 525 13.49 -15.00 -8.20
CA ILE A 525 12.72 -14.32 -9.24
C ILE A 525 11.56 -13.56 -8.61
N THR A 526 11.17 -12.46 -9.28
CA THR A 526 9.92 -11.78 -8.95
C THR A 526 8.75 -12.49 -9.64
N ALA A 527 7.54 -12.38 -9.07
CA ALA A 527 6.34 -12.88 -9.73
C ALA A 527 6.12 -12.24 -11.12
N ALA A 528 6.52 -10.98 -11.32
CA ALA A 528 6.45 -10.31 -12.61
C ALA A 528 7.38 -10.94 -13.67
N SER A 529 8.47 -11.56 -13.25
CA SER A 529 9.39 -12.27 -14.17
C SER A 529 8.78 -13.57 -14.72
N LEU A 530 7.71 -14.10 -14.11
CA LEU A 530 7.03 -15.32 -14.54
C LEU A 530 6.05 -15.10 -15.70
N THR A 531 5.79 -13.84 -16.09
CA THR A 531 4.75 -13.50 -17.07
C THR A 531 5.29 -12.88 -18.36
N ASP A 532 6.57 -12.52 -18.42
CA ASP A 532 7.25 -11.97 -19.61
C ASP A 532 8.50 -12.79 -19.96
N TRP A 533 8.27 -13.99 -20.51
CA TRP A 533 9.33 -14.86 -21.06
C TRP A 533 9.72 -14.48 -22.50
N GLY A 534 9.06 -13.46 -23.08
CA GLY A 534 9.18 -13.08 -24.49
C GLY A 534 10.29 -12.06 -24.77
N ARG A 535 10.95 -11.53 -23.72
CA ARG A 535 12.11 -10.67 -23.92
C ARG A 535 13.23 -11.48 -24.56
N SER A 536 13.69 -11.01 -25.71
CA SER A 536 14.90 -11.51 -26.37
C SER A 536 16.03 -11.51 -25.35
N GLN A 537 16.49 -12.69 -24.95
CA GLN A 537 17.76 -12.82 -24.26
C GLN A 537 18.80 -12.21 -25.18
N THR A 538 19.39 -11.08 -24.79
CA THR A 538 20.66 -10.68 -25.41
C THR A 538 21.63 -11.78 -25.07
N THR A 539 22.01 -12.57 -26.09
CA THR A 539 22.92 -13.71 -25.92
C THR A 539 24.34 -13.26 -25.59
N ASP A 540 24.63 -11.97 -25.77
CA ASP A 540 25.90 -11.38 -25.46
C ASP A 540 25.90 -10.95 -23.99
N LEU A 541 26.64 -11.71 -23.19
CA LEU A 541 26.91 -11.40 -21.80
C LEU A 541 27.55 -10.01 -21.72
N SER A 542 26.91 -9.07 -21.02
CA SER A 542 27.39 -7.71 -20.78
C SER A 542 27.01 -7.30 -19.37
N VAL A 543 27.97 -6.75 -18.64
CA VAL A 543 27.79 -6.45 -17.21
C VAL A 543 27.95 -4.95 -16.98
N LEU A 544 26.99 -4.32 -16.33
CA LEU A 544 27.18 -3.03 -15.71
C LEU A 544 27.65 -3.30 -14.27
N ALA A 545 28.89 -2.96 -13.97
CA ALA A 545 29.50 -3.21 -12.67
C ALA A 545 29.83 -1.91 -11.93
N GLY A 546 29.60 -1.87 -10.62
CA GLY A 546 29.82 -0.69 -9.79
C GLY A 546 30.38 -1.06 -8.43
N ALA A 547 31.41 -0.35 -7.96
CA ALA A 547 32.03 -0.60 -6.65
C ALA A 547 32.21 0.68 -5.82
N PHE A 548 31.91 0.57 -4.53
CA PHE A 548 32.33 1.55 -3.52
C PHE A 548 33.37 0.93 -2.60
N SER A 549 34.65 1.23 -2.86
CA SER A 549 35.79 0.61 -2.16
C SER A 549 36.57 1.57 -1.25
N GLU A 550 36.46 2.88 -1.47
CA GLU A 550 37.25 3.89 -0.78
C GLU A 550 36.41 5.07 -0.28
N GLY A 551 36.84 5.67 0.84
CA GLY A 551 36.18 6.83 1.44
C GLY A 551 35.09 6.45 2.44
N TYR A 552 34.25 7.43 2.76
CA TYR A 552 33.10 7.25 3.64
C TYR A 552 31.93 8.13 3.17
N TYR A 553 30.72 7.74 3.52
CA TYR A 553 29.50 8.46 3.24
C TYR A 553 28.64 8.54 4.51
N GLU A 554 28.10 9.71 4.78
CA GLU A 554 27.21 9.93 5.92
C GLU A 554 25.80 10.22 5.41
N VAL A 555 24.81 9.56 6.00
CA VAL A 555 23.41 9.70 5.63
C VAL A 555 22.55 9.70 6.87
N ASN A 556 21.55 10.57 6.88
CA ASN A 556 20.53 10.55 7.91
C ASN A 556 19.52 9.46 7.56
N VAL A 557 19.35 8.50 8.47
CA VAL A 557 18.30 7.47 8.41
C VAL A 557 17.37 7.75 9.59
N GLY A 558 16.19 8.32 9.32
CA GLY A 558 15.38 8.95 10.36
C GLY A 558 16.13 10.07 11.08
N ASP A 559 16.25 9.98 12.41
CA ASP A 559 16.95 10.96 13.26
C ASP A 559 18.43 10.58 13.53
N GLU A 560 18.93 9.47 12.98
CA GLU A 560 20.30 8.99 13.20
C GLU A 560 21.20 9.22 11.98
N LEU A 561 22.39 9.79 12.21
CA LEU A 561 23.43 9.93 11.20
C LEU A 561 24.28 8.66 11.17
N ILE A 562 24.22 7.92 10.07
CA ILE A 562 24.97 6.66 9.88
C ILE A 562 26.13 6.89 8.90
N THR A 563 27.32 6.43 9.27
CA THR A 563 28.53 6.48 8.43
C THR A 563 28.80 5.12 7.79
N TYR A 564 28.83 5.08 6.46
CA TYR A 564 29.19 3.91 5.66
C TYR A 564 30.60 4.07 5.08
N ASN A 565 31.49 3.13 5.39
CA ASN A 565 32.87 3.14 4.88
C ASN A 565 32.99 2.33 3.57
N GLY A 566 33.95 2.69 2.72
CA GLY A 566 34.29 1.92 1.53
C GLY A 566 34.51 0.43 1.82
N LEU A 567 33.94 -0.43 0.98
CA LEU A 567 34.05 -1.87 1.10
C LEU A 567 35.37 -2.34 0.49
N GLN A 568 36.34 -2.70 1.35
CA GLN A 568 37.72 -3.01 0.95
C GLN A 568 37.86 -3.97 -0.25
N TYR A 569 36.93 -4.90 -0.43
CA TYR A 569 36.97 -5.91 -1.50
C TYR A 569 36.08 -5.62 -2.71
N ALA A 570 35.21 -4.60 -2.64
CA ALA A 570 34.27 -4.29 -3.72
C ALA A 570 34.98 -3.90 -5.02
N GLY A 571 36.07 -3.14 -4.94
CA GLY A 571 36.87 -2.77 -6.10
C GLY A 571 37.50 -3.98 -6.77
N LEU A 572 38.15 -4.84 -5.98
CA LEU A 572 38.76 -6.09 -6.47
C LEU A 572 37.72 -7.03 -7.10
N GLU A 573 36.51 -7.08 -6.55
CA GLU A 573 35.40 -7.88 -7.07
C GLU A 573 34.99 -7.40 -8.46
N VAL A 574 34.74 -6.11 -8.62
CA VAL A 574 34.35 -5.52 -9.91
C VAL A 574 35.47 -5.61 -10.95
N GLU A 575 36.74 -5.44 -10.54
CA GLU A 575 37.90 -5.64 -11.42
C GLU A 575 37.98 -7.08 -11.96
N ARG A 576 37.71 -8.07 -11.11
CA ARG A 576 37.68 -9.48 -11.52
C ARG A 576 36.56 -9.76 -12.50
N ILE A 577 35.36 -9.25 -12.22
CA ILE A 577 34.22 -9.37 -13.15
C ILE A 577 34.58 -8.77 -14.52
N ALA A 578 35.18 -7.58 -14.55
CA ALA A 578 35.59 -6.94 -15.79
C ALA A 578 36.72 -7.69 -16.53
N THR A 579 37.57 -8.40 -15.80
CA THR A 579 38.62 -9.26 -16.37
C THR A 579 38.01 -10.51 -17.00
N ASP A 580 37.08 -11.16 -16.30
CA ASP A 580 36.45 -12.41 -16.73
C ASP A 580 35.41 -12.18 -17.85
N ILE A 581 34.78 -11.00 -17.86
CA ILE A 581 33.75 -10.58 -18.81
C ILE A 581 34.18 -9.25 -19.45
N PRO A 582 34.91 -9.27 -20.58
CA PRO A 582 35.50 -8.07 -21.18
C PRO A 582 34.51 -7.01 -21.68
N THR A 583 33.23 -7.38 -21.82
CA THR A 583 32.11 -6.48 -22.14
C THR A 583 31.57 -5.73 -20.92
N THR A 584 32.21 -5.90 -19.75
CA THR A 584 31.80 -5.21 -18.53
C THR A 584 32.12 -3.73 -18.59
N LYS A 585 31.12 -2.89 -18.32
CA LYS A 585 31.30 -1.47 -18.03
C LYS A 585 31.39 -1.28 -16.53
N ALA A 586 32.59 -1.03 -16.02
CA ALA A 586 32.88 -0.90 -14.59
C ALA A 586 33.01 0.56 -14.16
N TYR A 587 32.38 0.91 -13.03
CA TYR A 587 32.49 2.20 -12.37
C TYR A 587 32.98 2.03 -10.93
N PHE A 588 33.84 2.92 -10.46
CA PHE A 588 34.44 2.85 -9.13
C PHE A 588 34.30 4.16 -8.39
N ASN A 589 33.94 4.10 -7.11
CA ASN A 589 33.91 5.24 -6.20
C ASN A 589 33.18 6.45 -6.83
N GLN A 590 33.82 7.61 -6.97
CA GLN A 590 33.16 8.81 -7.50
C GLN A 590 32.59 8.64 -8.92
N ASP A 591 33.13 7.72 -9.72
CA ASP A 591 32.60 7.42 -11.05
C ASP A 591 31.36 6.52 -11.00
N PHE A 592 31.19 5.77 -9.90
CA PHE A 592 30.00 4.98 -9.61
C PHE A 592 28.87 5.88 -9.09
N SER A 593 28.26 6.64 -10.01
CA SER A 593 27.22 7.64 -9.72
C SER A 593 25.92 7.33 -10.45
N ARG A 594 24.79 7.87 -9.95
CA ARG A 594 23.47 7.71 -10.57
C ARG A 594 23.47 8.11 -12.05
N ALA A 595 24.05 9.26 -12.36
CA ALA A 595 24.13 9.78 -13.71
C ALA A 595 24.92 8.87 -14.66
N ALA A 596 25.88 8.11 -14.14
CA ALA A 596 26.70 7.19 -14.91
C ALA A 596 26.04 5.82 -15.13
N VAL A 597 25.29 5.31 -14.13
CA VAL A 597 24.70 3.97 -14.19
C VAL A 597 23.28 3.94 -14.73
N GLU A 598 22.44 4.94 -14.45
CA GLU A 598 21.02 4.92 -14.80
C GLU A 598 20.76 4.80 -16.32
N PRO A 599 21.51 5.50 -17.21
CA PRO A 599 21.36 5.32 -18.65
C PRO A 599 21.78 3.93 -19.17
N GLU A 600 22.61 3.20 -18.41
CA GLU A 600 23.23 1.94 -18.84
C GLU A 600 22.44 0.71 -18.38
N LEU A 601 21.52 0.86 -17.42
CA LEU A 601 20.75 -0.24 -16.82
C LEU A 601 19.95 -1.05 -17.85
N ALA A 602 19.46 -0.41 -18.91
CA ALA A 602 18.69 -1.07 -19.97
C ALA A 602 19.56 -1.72 -21.06
N GLU A 603 20.85 -1.38 -21.12
CA GLU A 603 21.78 -1.78 -22.19
C GLU A 603 22.62 -3.02 -21.82
N HIS A 604 22.61 -3.42 -20.54
CA HIS A 604 23.41 -4.53 -20.02
C HIS A 604 22.52 -5.72 -19.60
N SER A 605 22.99 -6.95 -19.84
CA SER A 605 22.27 -8.16 -19.44
C SER A 605 22.41 -8.49 -17.95
N ILE A 606 23.46 -7.98 -17.29
CA ILE A 606 23.70 -8.16 -15.85
C ILE A 606 24.03 -6.81 -15.22
N VAL A 607 23.49 -6.54 -14.03
CA VAL A 607 23.88 -5.42 -13.17
C VAL A 607 24.49 -5.98 -11.89
N HIS A 608 25.71 -5.57 -11.58
CA HIS A 608 26.43 -5.97 -10.37
C HIS A 608 26.90 -4.75 -9.61
N PHE A 609 26.35 -4.49 -8.42
CA PHE A 609 26.77 -3.39 -7.56
C PHE A 609 27.32 -3.90 -6.24
N ALA A 610 28.64 -3.81 -6.07
CA ALA A 610 29.35 -4.08 -4.83
C ALA A 610 29.38 -2.81 -3.95
N THR A 611 28.28 -2.56 -3.25
CA THR A 611 28.07 -1.32 -2.49
C THR A 611 27.14 -1.53 -1.28
N HIS A 612 26.96 -0.49 -0.47
CA HIS A 612 25.99 -0.50 0.63
C HIS A 612 24.57 -0.29 0.13
N ALA A 613 23.61 -0.84 0.86
CA ALA A 613 22.20 -0.54 0.72
C ALA A 613 21.57 -0.51 2.10
N GLU A 614 20.57 0.35 2.29
CA GLU A 614 19.85 0.47 3.56
C GLU A 614 18.35 0.31 3.31
N PHE A 615 17.71 -0.46 4.18
CA PHE A 615 16.27 -0.68 4.16
C PHE A 615 15.65 -0.05 5.40
N VAL A 616 15.05 1.14 5.23
CA VAL A 616 14.50 1.93 6.34
C VAL A 616 13.09 1.44 6.66
N THR A 617 12.98 0.69 7.77
CA THR A 617 11.72 0.10 8.20
C THR A 617 10.71 1.19 8.57
N GLY A 618 9.52 1.15 7.97
CA GLY A 618 8.46 2.14 8.20
C GLY A 618 8.57 3.41 7.36
N ALA A 619 9.71 3.66 6.72
CA ALA A 619 9.93 4.77 5.78
C ALA A 619 10.62 4.26 4.50
N PRO A 620 9.96 3.41 3.69
CA PRO A 620 10.60 2.74 2.56
C PRO A 620 11.15 3.69 1.49
N HIS A 621 10.60 4.90 1.37
CA HIS A 621 11.08 5.97 0.50
C HIS A 621 12.44 6.56 0.94
N GLU A 622 12.86 6.29 2.17
CA GLU A 622 14.20 6.61 2.69
C GLU A 622 15.18 5.45 2.47
N SER A 623 14.73 4.30 1.94
CA SER A 623 15.62 3.17 1.59
C SER A 623 16.41 3.48 0.33
N PHE A 624 17.69 3.08 0.30
CA PHE A 624 18.58 3.42 -0.79
C PHE A 624 19.59 2.33 -1.13
N ILE A 625 20.06 2.36 -2.38
CA ILE A 625 21.33 1.75 -2.79
C ILE A 625 22.34 2.89 -2.92
N PHE A 626 23.49 2.72 -2.28
CA PHE A 626 24.54 3.73 -2.29
C PHE A 626 25.32 3.71 -3.60
N LEU A 627 25.31 4.83 -4.31
CA LEU A 627 26.20 5.11 -5.42
C LEU A 627 27.17 6.18 -4.92
N ALA A 628 28.47 6.02 -5.13
CA ALA A 628 29.54 6.72 -4.39
C ALA A 628 29.72 8.23 -4.65
N THR A 629 28.68 8.89 -5.15
CA THR A 629 28.46 10.34 -5.12
C THR A 629 27.14 10.60 -4.38
N ALA A 630 27.05 11.69 -3.61
CA ALA A 630 26.04 11.98 -2.55
C ALA A 630 24.52 11.87 -2.87
N ILE A 631 24.12 11.30 -4.00
CA ILE A 631 22.75 10.98 -4.38
C ILE A 631 22.62 9.46 -4.46
N ALA A 632 22.11 8.89 -3.37
CA ALA A 632 21.58 7.54 -3.32
C ALA A 632 20.57 7.30 -4.47
N LEU A 633 20.54 6.11 -5.05
CA LEU A 633 19.36 5.67 -5.78
C LEU A 633 18.28 5.38 -4.74
N PRO A 634 17.13 6.08 -4.74
CA PRO A 634 15.99 5.57 -4.00
C PRO A 634 15.69 4.16 -4.53
N CYS A 635 15.55 3.19 -3.62
CA CYS A 635 15.05 1.87 -3.99
C CYS A 635 13.71 2.09 -4.75
N PRO A 636 13.52 1.54 -5.96
CA PRO A 636 12.79 2.19 -7.05
C PRO A 636 11.46 2.83 -6.64
N THR A 637 11.51 4.12 -6.32
CA THR A 637 10.36 5.01 -6.26
C THR A 637 10.67 6.12 -7.24
N SER A 638 10.02 6.14 -8.41
CA SER A 638 10.19 7.25 -9.35
C SER A 638 8.87 8.01 -9.51
N PRO A 639 8.81 9.28 -9.06
CA PRO A 639 7.85 10.23 -9.58
C PRO A 639 8.43 10.88 -10.84
N SER A 640 7.58 10.95 -11.86
CA SER A 640 7.71 11.74 -13.10
C SER A 640 8.65 11.21 -14.20
N GLY A 641 8.04 11.00 -15.38
CA GLY A 641 8.75 11.09 -16.67
C GLY A 641 8.85 9.80 -17.47
N ARG A 642 7.80 9.53 -18.27
CA ARG A 642 7.85 8.78 -19.54
C ARG A 642 8.96 7.74 -19.69
N TYR A 643 8.67 6.52 -19.25
CA TYR A 643 9.12 5.35 -20.02
C TYR A 643 7.88 4.75 -20.70
N ARG A 644 7.89 4.82 -22.03
CA ARG A 644 7.08 3.93 -22.87
C ARG A 644 7.86 2.63 -22.96
N GLY A 645 7.34 1.60 -22.33
CA GLY A 645 7.67 0.20 -22.57
C GLY A 645 6.39 -0.50 -22.97
#